data_AF-A0A8F1WKW8-F1
#
_entry.id   AF-A0A8F1WKW8-F1
#
_cell.length_a   1.000
_cell.length_b   1.000
_cell.length_c   1.000
_cell.angle_alpha   90.00
_cell.angle_beta   90.00
_cell.angle_gamma   90.00
#
_symmetry.space_group_name_H-M   'P 1'
#
loop_
_entity.id
_entity.type
_entity.pdbx_description
1 polymer ?
#
loop_
_entity_poly.entity_id
_entity_poly.type
_entity_poly.pdbx_seq_one_letter_code
_entity_poly.pdbx_strand_id
1 'polypeptide(L)'
;MKVYIFSIIFFISVAANAFALSLPELTLSPELKQAWVLIELKDYSRAINMLDECRPLQTMGADELAACNYLYAKIHQLRGNDTAAAERYGRAYNYAKNKNIREEALFKQSKINYEKKRYFQSRAGFKTLSRDFPKTKYAKEAGEYLAKSLEETGAIEEALNYYDKAEETPEVLYGKANILHQIGKYKEAEKAYSKAISKGMGYLLKDEKTRYNYGENLFINGSTKKAKSFFALVKDEKFKDRAKLYIGIISMEDLQPDKAIELLTEASKTKDSLAKKRAFLNLAELFIKHKMLDKAKEALDNLKALFMTEEEKGQYRKAHLKLADAYIDKKMFDEAKKMIATVKGMYMTDDEKAMLRKTYFKLLNTQVSSNALGDAKEILDIIGSMQLTGNEKNELSVSNINMNLKEKKFKEAIEAIAVQLKSTPDSKELSDMLENALTEAMKGDQFLSLWDSYGSYLLNPSREKFIIDVKNALKGQGKSYENILQWLSKNGSEKEKYNAFRELSDMSSKAGDKSAAVKYLGQLKGLKVSPDEITRLESDMYYSNGDFRNAILKMMDLKELKKDDMKVIVDTIGQIDDKARGAAFFEKAITTLGGSQNDYLLLADMYAGAGKKDLAIKYYKQILQSDPGNDRALYGIATGSTGAEAEEALKKLSLINSTLGNYAKSMLQQRELDKKLEGTNP
;
A
#
# COMPACT_ATOMS: atom_id res chain seq x y z
N MET A 1 47.62 -100.28 22.64
CA MET A 1 46.61 -99.65 21.76
C MET A 1 45.23 -99.83 22.39
N LYS A 2 44.93 -98.95 23.35
CA LYS A 2 43.68 -98.67 24.08
C LYS A 2 44.10 -97.62 25.12
N VAL A 3 43.20 -96.69 25.45
CA VAL A 3 43.41 -95.46 26.24
C VAL A 3 43.85 -94.25 25.38
N TYR A 4 42.91 -93.64 24.68
CA TYR A 4 42.94 -92.22 24.27
C TYR A 4 41.54 -91.76 23.78
N ILE A 5 40.50 -91.99 24.59
CA ILE A 5 39.17 -91.38 24.38
C ILE A 5 38.56 -91.11 25.76
N PHE A 6 39.16 -90.20 26.54
CA PHE A 6 38.49 -89.67 27.75
C PHE A 6 38.99 -88.27 28.14
N SER A 7 39.55 -87.50 27.21
CA SER A 7 40.20 -86.20 27.52
C SER A 7 39.78 -85.06 26.60
N ILE A 8 38.57 -85.10 26.02
CA ILE A 8 37.99 -83.98 25.25
C ILE A 8 36.59 -83.61 25.81
N ILE A 9 36.46 -83.53 27.13
CA ILE A 9 35.25 -82.98 27.79
C ILE A 9 35.60 -81.87 28.81
N PHE A 10 36.88 -81.53 29.03
CA PHE A 10 37.24 -80.64 30.15
C PHE A 10 37.99 -79.33 29.81
N PHE A 11 38.07 -78.89 28.55
CA PHE A 11 38.68 -77.59 28.24
C PHE A 11 37.97 -76.86 27.10
N ILE A 12 36.73 -76.41 27.33
CA ILE A 12 36.21 -75.18 26.74
C ILE A 12 35.43 -74.46 27.85
N SER A 13 36.15 -73.78 28.73
CA SER A 13 35.60 -72.61 29.41
C SER A 13 36.67 -71.54 29.48
N VAL A 14 36.21 -70.32 29.16
CA VAL A 14 36.76 -68.99 29.45
C VAL A 14 36.80 -68.13 28.19
N ALA A 15 36.08 -67.02 28.27
CA ALA A 15 35.92 -65.92 27.33
C ALA A 15 34.81 -66.04 26.25
N ALA A 16 33.55 -66.21 26.71
CA ALA A 16 32.41 -65.53 26.07
C ALA A 16 31.34 -65.22 27.13
N ASN A 17 31.28 -63.95 27.52
CA ASN A 17 30.24 -63.24 28.28
C ASN A 17 29.29 -64.05 29.20
N ALA A 18 29.47 -63.80 30.49
CA ALA A 18 28.46 -64.03 31.51
C ALA A 18 27.11 -63.36 31.13
N PHE A 19 26.02 -64.09 31.40
CA PHE A 19 24.60 -63.72 31.22
C PHE A 19 24.03 -63.72 29.79
N ALA A 20 24.11 -64.88 29.13
CA ALA A 20 22.95 -65.41 28.43
C ALA A 20 22.73 -66.84 28.97
N LEU A 21 21.63 -67.09 29.67
CA LEU A 21 21.12 -68.47 29.78
C LEU A 21 20.82 -68.90 28.34
N SER A 22 21.80 -69.55 27.73
CA SER A 22 21.65 -70.17 26.44
C SER A 22 20.64 -71.33 26.61
N LEU A 23 19.80 -71.54 25.60
CA LEU A 23 18.85 -72.66 25.50
C LEU A 23 19.38 -74.02 26.03
N PRO A 24 20.70 -74.33 26.02
CA PRO A 24 21.31 -75.48 26.71
C PRO A 24 20.94 -75.76 28.18
N GLU A 25 20.43 -74.80 28.95
CA GLU A 25 19.92 -75.03 30.32
C GLU A 25 18.47 -75.52 30.36
N LEU A 26 17.78 -75.54 29.20
CA LEU A 26 16.57 -76.32 29.08
C LEU A 26 16.92 -77.81 29.13
N THR A 27 16.01 -78.59 29.67
CA THR A 27 16.01 -80.05 29.70
C THR A 27 15.91 -80.60 28.27
N LEU A 28 16.92 -80.32 27.45
CA LEU A 28 17.13 -80.79 26.11
C LEU A 28 17.70 -82.19 26.22
N SER A 29 17.11 -83.14 25.50
CA SER A 29 17.68 -84.46 25.31
C SER A 29 19.12 -84.34 24.76
N PRO A 30 19.98 -85.34 24.96
CA PRO A 30 21.34 -85.34 24.41
C PRO A 30 21.39 -85.01 22.91
N GLU A 31 20.41 -85.48 22.15
CA GLU A 31 20.25 -85.28 20.70
C GLU A 31 19.98 -83.80 20.38
N LEU A 32 19.08 -83.15 21.12
CA LEU A 32 18.78 -81.72 20.94
C LEU A 32 19.96 -80.83 21.32
N LYS A 33 20.78 -81.23 22.31
CA LYS A 33 22.03 -80.53 22.63
C LYS A 33 23.05 -80.67 21.51
N GLN A 34 23.21 -81.86 20.92
CA GLN A 34 24.09 -82.06 19.78
C GLN A 34 23.63 -81.26 18.55
N ALA A 35 22.32 -81.24 18.27
CA ALA A 35 21.75 -80.41 17.21
C ALA A 35 22.04 -78.92 17.42
N TRP A 36 21.93 -78.41 18.66
CA TRP A 36 22.31 -77.03 18.98
C TRP A 36 23.79 -76.74 18.66
N VAL A 37 24.70 -77.63 19.06
CA VAL A 37 26.13 -77.46 18.76
C VAL A 37 26.38 -77.42 17.24
N LEU A 38 25.72 -78.30 16.48
CA LEU A 38 25.83 -78.31 15.01
C LEU A 38 25.32 -77.00 14.39
N ILE A 39 24.26 -76.39 14.95
CA ILE A 39 23.76 -75.06 14.51
C ILE A 39 24.80 -73.97 14.77
N GLU A 40 25.44 -73.96 15.94
CA GLU A 40 26.49 -72.99 16.27
C GLU A 40 27.72 -73.15 15.36
N LEU A 41 28.05 -74.39 14.98
CA LEU A 41 29.10 -74.69 13.98
C LEU A 41 28.67 -74.40 12.53
N LYS A 42 27.46 -73.89 12.32
CA LYS A 42 26.83 -73.63 11.01
C LYS A 42 26.68 -74.88 10.13
N ASP A 43 26.71 -76.07 10.73
CA ASP A 43 26.44 -77.33 10.04
C ASP A 43 24.95 -77.66 10.04
N TYR A 44 24.20 -76.89 9.25
CA TYR A 44 22.75 -76.99 9.21
C TYR A 44 22.25 -78.33 8.67
N SER A 45 23.01 -78.97 7.77
CA SER A 45 22.62 -80.26 7.18
C SER A 45 22.65 -81.37 8.22
N ARG A 46 23.75 -81.50 8.99
CA ARG A 46 23.81 -82.48 10.09
C ARG A 46 22.85 -82.12 11.21
N ALA A 47 22.67 -80.84 11.51
CA ALA A 47 21.68 -80.41 12.50
C ALA A 47 20.25 -80.81 12.10
N ILE A 48 19.86 -80.64 10.84
CA ILE A 48 18.54 -81.05 10.33
C ILE A 48 18.37 -82.57 10.43
N ASN A 49 19.37 -83.35 9.97
CA ASN A 49 19.29 -84.82 10.06
C ASN A 49 19.11 -85.29 11.52
N MET A 50 19.84 -84.68 12.46
CA MET A 50 19.70 -84.95 13.89
C MET A 50 18.32 -84.58 14.44
N LEU A 51 17.72 -83.48 13.96
CA LEU A 51 16.38 -83.06 14.35
C LEU A 51 15.26 -83.85 13.66
N ASP A 52 15.53 -84.49 12.53
CA ASP A 52 14.60 -85.38 11.84
C ASP A 52 14.38 -86.68 12.61
N GLU A 53 15.31 -87.05 13.50
CA GLU A 53 15.18 -88.16 14.46
C GLU A 53 14.20 -87.83 15.60
N CYS A 54 13.87 -86.54 15.83
CA CYS A 54 12.84 -86.10 16.79
C CYS A 54 11.39 -86.30 16.27
N ARG A 55 11.15 -87.23 15.33
CA ARG A 55 9.87 -87.38 14.61
C ARG A 55 8.74 -88.20 15.26
N PRO A 56 8.89 -89.02 16.32
CA PRO A 56 7.71 -89.65 16.90
C PRO A 56 6.95 -88.65 17.79
N LEU A 57 6.09 -87.83 17.15
CA LEU A 57 5.20 -86.83 17.78
C LEU A 57 4.34 -87.38 18.92
N GLN A 58 4.16 -88.71 19.00
CA GLN A 58 3.35 -89.37 20.01
C GLN A 58 4.11 -89.73 21.30
N THR A 59 5.46 -89.74 21.28
CA THR A 59 6.27 -90.18 22.44
C THR A 59 7.07 -89.07 23.10
N MET A 60 7.15 -87.88 22.49
CA MET A 60 7.92 -86.75 23.03
C MET A 60 7.12 -85.91 24.02
N GLY A 61 7.80 -85.41 25.05
CA GLY A 61 7.23 -84.41 25.93
C GLY A 61 6.93 -83.09 25.20
N ALA A 62 5.93 -82.35 25.66
CA ALA A 62 5.51 -81.08 25.04
C ALA A 62 6.67 -80.06 24.91
N ASP A 63 7.55 -79.99 25.91
CA ASP A 63 8.72 -79.10 25.89
C ASP A 63 9.85 -79.58 24.97
N GLU A 64 10.02 -80.89 24.78
CA GLU A 64 11.00 -81.46 23.84
C GLU A 64 10.56 -81.19 22.40
N LEU A 65 9.27 -81.35 22.12
CA LEU A 65 8.68 -81.01 20.82
C LEU A 65 8.79 -79.50 20.53
N ALA A 66 8.60 -78.67 21.56
CA ALA A 66 8.77 -77.23 21.44
C ALA A 66 10.23 -76.84 21.15
N ALA A 67 11.18 -77.45 21.86
CA ALA A 67 12.60 -77.25 21.63
C ALA A 67 13.02 -77.68 20.23
N CYS A 68 12.55 -78.84 19.74
CA CYS A 68 12.79 -79.29 18.37
C CYS A 68 12.30 -78.26 17.34
N ASN A 69 11.07 -77.76 17.48
CA ASN A 69 10.55 -76.71 16.60
C ASN A 69 11.34 -75.39 16.70
N TYR A 70 11.81 -75.03 17.90
CA TYR A 70 12.66 -73.85 18.09
C TYR A 70 13.99 -73.99 17.32
N LEU A 71 14.65 -75.15 17.38
CA LEU A 71 15.90 -75.41 16.67
C LEU A 71 15.71 -75.37 15.15
N TYR A 72 14.64 -75.97 14.63
CA TYR A 72 14.25 -75.83 13.23
C TYR A 72 14.04 -74.37 12.84
N ALA A 73 13.35 -73.59 13.68
CA ALA A 73 13.11 -72.19 13.44
C ALA A 73 14.43 -71.40 13.33
N LYS A 74 15.37 -71.66 14.24
CA LYS A 74 16.71 -71.05 14.24
C LYS A 74 17.50 -71.40 12.97
N ILE A 75 17.47 -72.65 12.52
CA ILE A 75 18.10 -73.07 11.27
C ILE A 75 17.49 -72.34 10.08
N HIS A 76 16.15 -72.30 9.99
CA HIS A 76 15.47 -71.59 8.91
C HIS A 76 15.81 -70.10 8.89
N GLN A 77 15.86 -69.46 10.06
CA GLN A 77 16.23 -68.06 10.20
C GLN A 77 17.67 -67.80 9.73
N LEU A 78 18.64 -68.63 10.16
CA LEU A 78 20.04 -68.50 9.76
C LEU A 78 20.26 -68.75 8.26
N ARG A 79 19.36 -69.50 7.61
CA ARG A 79 19.34 -69.71 6.16
C ARG A 79 18.55 -68.63 5.39
N GLY A 80 18.02 -67.61 6.07
CA GLY A 80 17.20 -66.55 5.48
C GLY A 80 15.76 -66.97 5.10
N ASN A 81 15.32 -68.17 5.50
CA ASN A 81 13.94 -68.61 5.30
C ASN A 81 13.04 -68.18 6.47
N ASP A 82 12.79 -66.88 6.52
CA ASP A 82 12.10 -66.24 7.63
C ASP A 82 10.63 -66.64 7.76
N THR A 83 9.96 -67.02 6.65
CA THR A 83 8.57 -67.49 6.73
C THR A 83 8.49 -68.83 7.45
N ALA A 84 9.34 -69.80 7.08
CA ALA A 84 9.41 -71.08 7.78
C ALA A 84 9.90 -70.92 9.22
N ALA A 85 10.84 -70.00 9.46
CA ALA A 85 11.30 -69.68 10.80
C ALA A 85 10.16 -69.16 11.70
N ALA A 86 9.38 -68.19 11.23
CA ALA A 86 8.26 -67.63 11.98
C ALA A 86 7.18 -68.67 12.28
N GLU A 87 6.89 -69.58 11.34
CA GLU A 87 5.95 -70.67 11.55
C GLU A 87 6.45 -71.64 12.62
N ARG A 88 7.72 -72.05 12.54
CA ARG A 88 8.35 -72.99 13.48
C ARG A 88 8.48 -72.39 14.88
N TYR A 89 8.83 -71.10 15.01
CA TYR A 89 8.76 -70.41 16.31
C TYR A 89 7.34 -70.36 16.86
N GLY A 90 6.33 -70.14 16.01
CA GLY A 90 4.92 -70.21 16.43
C GLY A 90 4.52 -71.59 16.97
N ARG A 91 4.96 -72.67 16.30
CA ARG A 91 4.76 -74.04 16.80
C ARG A 91 5.48 -74.26 18.14
N ALA A 92 6.73 -73.81 18.26
CA ALA A 92 7.49 -73.88 19.51
C ALA A 92 6.77 -73.16 20.67
N TYR A 93 6.23 -71.96 20.43
CA TYR A 93 5.43 -71.24 21.40
C TYR A 93 4.17 -72.00 21.84
N ASN A 94 3.46 -72.61 20.88
CA ASN A 94 2.21 -73.32 21.16
C ASN A 94 2.41 -74.65 21.91
N TYR A 95 3.51 -75.38 21.66
CA TYR A 95 3.80 -76.64 22.33
C TYR A 95 4.45 -76.48 23.71
N ALA A 96 5.25 -75.43 23.91
CA ALA A 96 6.01 -75.28 25.14
C ALA A 96 5.11 -75.07 26.37
N LYS A 97 5.39 -75.81 27.45
CA LYS A 97 4.96 -75.49 28.81
C LYS A 97 6.00 -74.62 29.51
N ASN A 98 7.28 -74.80 29.17
CA ASN A 98 8.39 -74.03 29.71
C ASN A 98 8.28 -72.55 29.33
N LYS A 99 8.23 -71.68 30.34
CA LYS A 99 8.09 -70.23 30.19
C LYS A 99 9.17 -69.62 29.29
N ASN A 100 10.42 -70.08 29.40
CA ASN A 100 11.57 -69.50 28.69
C ASN A 100 11.49 -69.79 27.18
N ILE A 101 11.07 -71.00 26.77
CA ILE A 101 10.83 -71.29 25.34
C ILE A 101 9.69 -70.42 24.82
N ARG A 102 8.59 -70.34 25.57
CA ARG A 102 7.40 -69.59 25.13
C ARG A 102 7.72 -68.12 24.89
N GLU A 103 8.32 -67.43 25.85
CA GLU A 103 8.61 -66.01 25.71
C GLU A 103 9.61 -65.74 24.57
N GLU A 104 10.63 -66.58 24.42
CA GLU A 104 11.67 -66.39 23.39
C GLU A 104 11.16 -66.72 21.99
N ALA A 105 10.44 -67.83 21.82
CA ALA A 105 9.85 -68.21 20.55
C ALA A 105 8.83 -67.17 20.07
N LEU A 106 7.95 -66.70 20.96
CA LEU A 106 6.97 -65.66 20.62
C LEU A 106 7.67 -64.34 20.26
N PHE A 107 8.70 -63.95 20.99
CA PHE A 107 9.50 -62.76 20.68
C PHE A 107 10.14 -62.87 19.27
N LYS A 108 10.84 -63.98 18.99
CA LYS A 108 11.51 -64.22 17.69
C LYS A 108 10.51 -64.25 16.54
N GLN A 109 9.39 -64.95 16.71
CA GLN A 109 8.30 -64.97 15.72
C GLN A 109 7.76 -63.56 15.43
N SER A 110 7.45 -62.81 16.48
CA SER A 110 6.86 -61.47 16.37
C SER A 110 7.81 -60.48 15.71
N LYS A 111 9.10 -60.57 16.02
CA LYS A 111 10.17 -59.78 15.40
C LYS A 111 10.33 -60.10 13.91
N ILE A 112 10.37 -61.38 13.54
CA ILE A 112 10.44 -61.79 12.13
C ILE A 112 9.22 -61.27 11.36
N ASN A 113 8.02 -61.36 11.96
CA ASN A 113 6.81 -60.80 11.34
C ASN A 113 6.94 -59.28 11.11
N TYR A 114 7.51 -58.53 12.04
CA TYR A 114 7.79 -57.10 11.84
C TYR A 114 8.76 -56.86 10.67
N GLU A 115 9.90 -57.56 10.66
CA GLU A 115 10.93 -57.44 9.63
C GLU A 115 10.40 -57.81 8.23
N LYS A 116 9.43 -58.71 8.16
CA LYS A 116 8.71 -59.08 6.93
C LYS A 116 7.47 -58.23 6.65
N LYS A 117 7.30 -57.10 7.33
CA LYS A 117 6.20 -56.14 7.15
C LYS A 117 4.81 -56.75 7.39
N ARG A 118 4.75 -57.86 8.14
CA ARG A 118 3.52 -58.51 8.63
C ARG A 118 3.10 -57.85 9.94
N TYR A 119 2.81 -56.54 9.87
CA TYR A 119 2.65 -55.69 11.04
C TYR A 119 1.48 -56.09 11.94
N PHE A 120 0.38 -56.60 11.37
CA PHE A 120 -0.75 -57.10 12.16
C PHE A 120 -0.38 -58.33 12.99
N GLN A 121 0.31 -59.31 12.40
CA GLN A 121 0.79 -60.50 13.11
C GLN A 121 1.85 -60.13 14.16
N SER A 122 2.72 -59.17 13.83
CA SER A 122 3.73 -58.67 14.78
C SER A 122 3.09 -57.97 15.97
N ARG A 123 2.14 -57.05 15.72
CA ARG A 123 1.35 -56.37 16.75
C ARG A 123 0.66 -57.38 17.68
N ALA A 124 -0.02 -58.37 17.11
CA ALA A 124 -0.69 -59.40 17.89
C ALA A 124 0.28 -60.19 18.76
N GLY A 125 1.40 -60.64 18.19
CA GLY A 125 2.41 -61.41 18.90
C GLY A 125 3.08 -60.63 20.04
N PHE A 126 3.45 -59.35 19.82
CA PHE A 126 4.03 -58.52 20.88
C PHE A 126 3.01 -58.08 21.94
N LYS A 127 1.73 -57.87 21.59
CA LYS A 127 0.67 -57.67 22.59
C LYS A 127 0.52 -58.91 23.48
N THR A 128 0.50 -60.11 22.88
CA THR A 128 0.48 -61.37 23.64
C THR A 128 1.70 -61.51 24.52
N LEU A 129 2.90 -61.21 24.00
CA LEU A 129 4.14 -61.27 24.77
C LEU A 129 4.12 -60.33 25.98
N SER A 130 3.67 -59.08 25.81
CA SER A 130 3.58 -58.10 26.88
C SER A 130 2.54 -58.47 27.95
N ARG A 131 1.44 -59.13 27.55
CA ARG A 131 0.36 -59.56 28.46
C ARG A 131 0.75 -60.81 29.24
N ASP A 132 1.26 -61.83 28.55
CA ASP A 132 1.50 -63.15 29.12
C ASP A 132 2.87 -63.21 29.84
N PHE A 133 3.83 -62.36 29.45
CA PHE A 133 5.19 -62.34 29.99
C PHE A 133 5.68 -60.90 30.33
N PRO A 134 5.01 -60.16 31.24
CA PRO A 134 5.30 -58.75 31.50
C PRO A 134 6.70 -58.48 32.07
N LYS A 135 7.35 -59.48 32.67
CA LYS A 135 8.72 -59.41 33.22
C LYS A 135 9.75 -60.14 32.34
N THR A 136 9.47 -60.32 31.05
CA THR A 136 10.39 -60.99 30.12
C THR A 136 11.67 -60.17 29.90
N LYS A 137 12.81 -60.83 29.68
CA LYS A 137 14.08 -60.16 29.33
C LYS A 137 13.97 -59.35 28.03
N TYR A 138 12.99 -59.68 27.20
CA TYR A 138 12.68 -58.98 25.96
C TYR A 138 11.72 -57.79 26.12
N ALA A 139 11.25 -57.46 27.33
CA ALA A 139 10.12 -56.54 27.51
C ALA A 139 10.37 -55.17 26.87
N LYS A 140 11.61 -54.66 26.97
CA LYS A 140 12.02 -53.39 26.37
C LYS A 140 11.95 -53.43 24.84
N GLU A 141 12.66 -54.39 24.23
CA GLU A 141 12.70 -54.55 22.77
C GLU A 141 11.32 -54.90 22.20
N ALA A 142 10.54 -55.71 22.90
CA ALA A 142 9.16 -56.06 22.54
C ALA A 142 8.23 -54.84 22.57
N GLY A 143 8.36 -53.95 23.57
CA GLY A 143 7.60 -52.70 23.65
C GLY A 143 7.89 -51.78 22.46
N GLU A 144 9.16 -51.69 22.04
CA GLU A 144 9.56 -50.93 20.87
C GLU A 144 8.95 -51.48 19.57
N TYR A 145 9.07 -52.77 19.31
CA TYR A 145 8.46 -53.38 18.12
C TYR A 145 6.93 -53.35 18.15
N LEU A 146 6.32 -53.39 19.34
CA LEU A 146 4.88 -53.22 19.50
C LEU A 146 4.47 -51.80 19.08
N ALA A 147 5.15 -50.77 19.58
CA ALA A 147 4.89 -49.37 19.21
C ALA A 147 5.02 -49.17 17.69
N LYS A 148 6.09 -49.69 17.08
CA LYS A 148 6.31 -49.66 15.62
C LYS A 148 5.22 -50.40 14.84
N SER A 149 4.78 -51.55 15.33
CA SER A 149 3.70 -52.32 14.68
C SER A 149 2.34 -51.63 14.82
N LEU A 150 2.10 -50.93 15.93
CA LEU A 150 0.91 -50.11 16.14
C LEU A 150 0.89 -48.92 15.18
N GLU A 151 2.02 -48.23 15.03
CA GLU A 151 2.23 -47.15 14.06
C GLU A 151 1.90 -47.62 12.63
N GLU A 152 2.53 -48.71 12.17
CA GLU A 152 2.34 -49.21 10.81
C GLU A 152 0.94 -49.81 10.55
N THR A 153 0.19 -50.14 11.61
CA THR A 153 -1.21 -50.57 11.52
C THR A 153 -2.22 -49.44 11.76
N GLY A 154 -1.77 -48.20 11.91
CA GLY A 154 -2.61 -47.01 12.06
C GLY A 154 -3.19 -46.79 13.46
N ALA A 155 -2.79 -47.57 14.47
CA ALA A 155 -3.19 -47.38 15.87
C ALA A 155 -2.31 -46.33 16.55
N ILE A 156 -2.38 -45.09 16.05
CA ILE A 156 -1.44 -43.99 16.33
C ILE A 156 -1.40 -43.59 17.80
N GLU A 157 -2.55 -43.45 18.47
CA GLU A 157 -2.61 -43.07 19.89
C GLU A 157 -2.03 -44.16 20.80
N GLU A 158 -2.35 -45.43 20.52
CA GLU A 158 -1.77 -46.56 21.24
C GLU A 158 -0.24 -46.56 21.05
N ALA A 159 0.24 -46.39 19.83
CA ALA A 159 1.67 -46.35 19.53
C ALA A 159 2.40 -45.28 20.35
N LEU A 160 1.83 -44.07 20.44
CA LEU A 160 2.41 -42.96 21.22
C LEU A 160 2.54 -43.32 22.71
N ASN A 161 1.50 -43.90 23.32
CA ASN A 161 1.53 -44.32 24.72
C ASN A 161 2.61 -45.39 24.99
N TYR A 162 2.86 -46.30 24.04
CA TYR A 162 3.94 -47.28 24.17
C TYR A 162 5.31 -46.62 24.02
N TYR A 163 5.49 -45.68 23.09
CA TYR A 163 6.74 -44.91 22.97
C TYR A 163 7.01 -44.06 24.23
N ASP A 164 5.98 -43.52 24.89
CA ASP A 164 6.12 -42.73 26.12
C ASP A 164 6.60 -43.55 27.33
N LYS A 165 6.28 -44.85 27.35
CA LYS A 165 6.67 -45.79 28.42
C LYS A 165 7.98 -46.53 28.13
N ALA A 166 8.42 -46.51 26.88
CA ALA A 166 9.64 -47.19 26.46
C ALA A 166 10.89 -46.46 26.96
N GLU A 167 12.01 -47.19 27.02
CA GLU A 167 13.31 -46.57 27.28
C GLU A 167 13.65 -45.60 26.14
N GLU A 168 14.17 -44.42 26.50
CA GLU A 168 14.46 -43.36 25.55
C GLU A 168 15.75 -43.63 24.74
N THR A 169 15.72 -44.66 23.89
CA THR A 169 16.71 -44.91 22.85
C THR A 169 16.51 -43.95 21.67
N PRO A 170 17.52 -43.71 20.82
CA PRO A 170 17.35 -42.90 19.61
C PRO A 170 16.15 -43.35 18.76
N GLU A 171 16.03 -44.65 18.49
CA GLU A 171 14.97 -45.29 17.70
C GLU A 171 13.58 -44.99 18.26
N VAL A 172 13.39 -45.15 19.58
CA VAL A 172 12.13 -44.87 20.27
C VAL A 172 11.77 -43.39 20.18
N LEU A 173 12.74 -42.50 20.41
CA LEU A 173 12.51 -41.06 20.36
C LEU A 173 12.19 -40.58 18.94
N TYR A 174 12.83 -41.13 17.91
CA TYR A 174 12.48 -40.85 16.51
C TYR A 174 11.10 -41.39 16.15
N GLY A 175 10.75 -42.60 16.59
CA GLY A 175 9.39 -43.15 16.44
C GLY A 175 8.34 -42.25 17.08
N LYS A 176 8.56 -41.83 18.33
CA LYS A 176 7.71 -40.84 19.02
C LYS A 176 7.59 -39.54 18.24
N ALA A 177 8.70 -39.00 17.75
CA ALA A 177 8.72 -37.75 17.00
C ALA A 177 7.96 -37.85 15.68
N ASN A 178 8.08 -38.97 14.96
CA ASN A 178 7.31 -39.26 13.73
C ASN A 178 5.81 -39.28 14.01
N ILE A 179 5.37 -39.93 15.09
CA ILE A 179 3.95 -39.97 15.48
C ILE A 179 3.45 -38.56 15.82
N LEU A 180 4.16 -37.83 16.67
CA LEU A 180 3.81 -36.46 17.03
C LEU A 180 3.71 -35.55 15.80
N HIS A 181 4.61 -35.75 14.83
CA HIS A 181 4.58 -35.06 13.54
C HIS A 181 3.34 -35.43 12.72
N GLN A 182 3.03 -36.72 12.59
CA GLN A 182 1.88 -37.22 11.83
C GLN A 182 0.55 -36.69 12.37
N ILE A 183 0.43 -36.49 13.68
CA ILE A 183 -0.79 -35.93 14.31
C ILE A 183 -0.78 -34.38 14.37
N GLY A 184 0.19 -33.72 13.74
CA GLY A 184 0.26 -32.26 13.65
C GLY A 184 0.83 -31.54 14.88
N LYS A 185 1.36 -32.26 15.87
CA LYS A 185 2.00 -31.67 17.06
C LYS A 185 3.47 -31.29 16.78
N TYR A 186 3.67 -30.39 15.83
CA TYR A 186 5.00 -30.11 15.26
C TYR A 186 6.04 -29.61 16.27
N LYS A 187 5.64 -28.82 17.29
CA LYS A 187 6.55 -28.34 18.34
C LYS A 187 6.97 -29.42 19.33
N GLU A 188 6.08 -30.35 19.66
CA GLU A 188 6.43 -31.50 20.50
C GLU A 188 7.32 -32.48 19.73
N ALA A 189 7.01 -32.69 18.44
CA ALA A 189 7.85 -33.47 17.55
C ALA A 189 9.27 -32.90 17.44
N GLU A 190 9.43 -31.57 17.31
CA GLU A 190 10.74 -30.90 17.27
C GLU A 190 11.58 -31.18 18.52
N LYS A 191 10.95 -31.14 19.71
CA LYS A 191 11.60 -31.48 20.98
C LYS A 191 12.03 -32.95 21.01
N ALA A 192 11.16 -33.86 20.57
CA ALA A 192 11.45 -35.29 20.51
C ALA A 192 12.58 -35.61 19.53
N TYR A 193 12.58 -35.00 18.33
CA TYR A 193 13.68 -35.11 17.36
C TYR A 193 15.00 -34.60 17.92
N SER A 194 14.99 -33.44 18.58
CA SER A 194 16.21 -32.85 19.17
C SER A 194 16.80 -33.75 20.25
N LYS A 195 15.94 -34.37 21.06
CA LYS A 195 16.34 -35.37 22.08
C LYS A 195 16.86 -36.67 21.45
N ALA A 196 16.27 -37.12 20.35
CA ALA A 196 16.74 -38.29 19.61
C ALA A 196 18.14 -38.04 19.03
N ILE A 197 18.33 -36.88 18.39
CA ILE A 197 19.61 -36.45 17.79
C ILE A 197 20.73 -36.40 18.82
N SER A 198 20.46 -35.90 20.04
CA SER A 198 21.48 -35.83 21.09
C SER A 198 21.93 -37.21 21.60
N LYS A 199 21.13 -38.26 21.37
CA LYS A 199 21.48 -39.65 21.68
C LYS A 199 22.06 -40.42 20.49
N GLY A 200 21.84 -39.96 19.26
CA GLY A 200 22.50 -40.48 18.07
C GLY A 200 21.73 -40.22 16.77
N MET A 201 22.45 -39.84 15.72
CA MET A 201 21.87 -39.55 14.40
C MET A 201 21.76 -40.78 13.48
N GLY A 202 22.32 -41.93 13.87
CA GLY A 202 22.40 -43.11 13.00
C GLY A 202 21.04 -43.56 12.45
N TYR A 203 19.99 -43.53 13.29
CA TYR A 203 18.64 -43.88 12.88
C TYR A 203 18.06 -42.89 11.85
N LEU A 204 18.16 -41.58 12.11
CA LEU A 204 17.70 -40.53 11.19
C LEU A 204 18.39 -40.59 9.83
N LEU A 205 19.68 -40.91 9.82
CA LEU A 205 20.43 -41.05 8.57
C LEU A 205 20.15 -42.37 7.84
N LYS A 206 19.61 -43.39 8.49
CA LYS A 206 19.25 -44.67 7.87
C LYS A 206 17.80 -44.71 7.40
N ASP A 207 16.87 -44.17 8.17
CA ASP A 207 15.44 -44.25 7.92
C ASP A 207 14.91 -43.05 7.12
N GLU A 208 14.45 -43.31 5.90
CA GLU A 208 14.05 -42.25 4.97
C GLU A 208 12.74 -41.55 5.37
N LYS A 209 11.79 -42.30 5.95
CA LYS A 209 10.52 -41.74 6.47
C LYS A 209 10.80 -40.74 7.58
N THR A 210 11.62 -41.12 8.55
CA THR A 210 12.08 -40.25 9.64
C THR A 210 12.81 -39.03 9.09
N ARG A 211 13.70 -39.22 8.11
CA ARG A 211 14.45 -38.11 7.51
C ARG A 211 13.54 -37.09 6.82
N TYR A 212 12.58 -37.57 6.04
CA TYR A 212 11.57 -36.73 5.41
C TYR A 212 10.73 -35.99 6.45
N ASN A 213 10.17 -36.70 7.43
CA ASN A 213 9.32 -36.11 8.48
C ASN A 213 10.09 -35.06 9.29
N TYR A 214 11.36 -35.31 9.62
CA TYR A 214 12.19 -34.33 10.28
C TYR A 214 12.45 -33.10 9.42
N GLY A 215 12.71 -33.28 8.12
CA GLY A 215 12.82 -32.17 7.16
C GLY A 215 11.54 -31.33 7.10
N GLU A 216 10.37 -31.97 7.02
CA GLU A 216 9.07 -31.30 7.01
C GLU A 216 8.79 -30.58 8.33
N ASN A 217 9.11 -31.21 9.47
CA ASN A 217 9.00 -30.60 10.77
C ASN A 217 9.87 -29.33 10.90
N LEU A 218 11.13 -29.41 10.45
CA LEU A 218 12.04 -28.27 10.40
C LEU A 218 11.49 -27.14 9.52
N PHE A 219 10.92 -27.48 8.35
CA PHE A 219 10.30 -26.51 7.45
C PHE A 219 9.14 -25.78 8.13
N ILE A 220 8.19 -26.52 8.70
CA ILE A 220 7.02 -25.97 9.40
C ILE A 220 7.44 -25.10 10.59
N ASN A 221 8.53 -25.46 11.29
CA ASN A 221 9.07 -24.70 12.40
C ASN A 221 10.00 -23.54 11.98
N GLY A 222 10.14 -23.26 10.67
CA GLY A 222 10.90 -22.12 10.13
C GLY A 222 12.40 -22.36 9.93
N SER A 223 12.91 -23.56 10.22
CA SER A 223 14.32 -23.95 10.01
C SER A 223 14.59 -24.40 8.56
N THR A 224 14.23 -23.56 7.59
CA THR A 224 14.21 -23.89 6.14
C THR A 224 15.56 -24.35 5.57
N LYS A 225 16.67 -23.71 5.96
CA LYS A 225 18.03 -24.12 5.52
C LYS A 225 18.37 -25.55 5.95
N LYS A 226 18.06 -25.92 7.19
CA LYS A 226 18.29 -27.28 7.70
C LYS A 226 17.33 -28.27 7.02
N ALA A 227 16.07 -27.89 6.87
CA ALA A 227 15.06 -28.69 6.17
C ALA A 227 15.52 -29.06 4.76
N LYS A 228 16.02 -28.09 3.99
CA LYS A 228 16.56 -28.27 2.63
C LYS A 228 17.66 -29.35 2.58
N SER A 229 18.60 -29.32 3.54
CA SER A 229 19.66 -30.32 3.64
C SER A 229 19.12 -31.72 3.88
N PHE A 230 18.11 -31.89 4.74
CA PHE A 230 17.51 -33.20 5.00
C PHE A 230 16.63 -33.70 3.85
N PHE A 231 15.89 -32.82 3.18
CA PHE A 231 15.13 -33.17 1.98
C PHE A 231 16.03 -33.64 0.84
N ALA A 232 17.20 -32.99 0.64
CA ALA A 232 18.15 -33.37 -0.40
C ALA A 232 18.74 -34.79 -0.21
N LEU A 233 18.66 -35.33 1.00
CA LEU A 233 19.11 -36.69 1.31
C LEU A 233 18.03 -37.75 1.07
N VAL A 234 16.76 -37.40 0.86
CA VAL A 234 15.66 -38.36 0.65
C VAL A 234 15.71 -38.92 -0.78
N LYS A 235 15.73 -40.24 -0.93
CA LYS A 235 15.88 -40.94 -2.22
C LYS A 235 14.73 -41.90 -2.54
N ASP A 236 13.99 -42.35 -1.53
CA ASP A 236 12.84 -43.24 -1.64
C ASP A 236 11.76 -42.60 -2.50
N GLU A 237 11.34 -43.32 -3.54
CA GLU A 237 10.33 -42.88 -4.50
C GLU A 237 9.00 -42.48 -3.84
N LYS A 238 8.68 -42.98 -2.63
CA LYS A 238 7.49 -42.56 -1.88
C LYS A 238 7.56 -41.12 -1.37
N PHE A 239 8.75 -40.63 -1.05
CA PHE A 239 8.95 -39.34 -0.36
C PHE A 239 9.75 -38.34 -1.18
N LYS A 240 10.50 -38.80 -2.19
CA LYS A 240 11.36 -38.00 -3.06
C LYS A 240 10.60 -36.84 -3.73
N ASP A 241 9.42 -37.09 -4.27
CA ASP A 241 8.63 -36.03 -4.93
C ASP A 241 8.10 -34.98 -3.95
N ARG A 242 7.73 -35.40 -2.74
CA ARG A 242 7.34 -34.48 -1.65
C ARG A 242 8.53 -33.67 -1.15
N ALA A 243 9.69 -34.31 -0.99
CA ALA A 243 10.93 -33.64 -0.62
C ALA A 243 11.31 -32.58 -1.68
N LYS A 244 11.22 -32.93 -2.98
CA LYS A 244 11.44 -32.01 -4.09
C LYS A 244 10.47 -30.82 -4.08
N LEU A 245 9.17 -31.07 -3.84
CA LEU A 245 8.19 -30.00 -3.65
C LEU A 245 8.67 -29.00 -2.58
N TYR A 246 9.06 -29.46 -1.39
CA TYR A 246 9.52 -28.57 -0.33
C TYR A 246 10.84 -27.87 -0.67
N ILE A 247 11.80 -28.52 -1.33
CA ILE A 247 13.01 -27.84 -1.82
C ILE A 247 12.64 -26.75 -2.83
N GLY A 248 11.65 -26.99 -3.69
CA GLY A 248 11.10 -26.01 -4.63
C GLY A 248 10.48 -24.80 -3.91
N ILE A 249 9.64 -25.04 -2.90
CA ILE A 249 9.03 -23.99 -2.06
C ILE A 249 10.12 -23.18 -1.34
N ILE A 250 11.10 -23.83 -0.72
CA ILE A 250 12.23 -23.15 -0.05
C ILE A 250 13.03 -22.33 -1.08
N SER A 251 13.22 -22.83 -2.30
CA SER A 251 13.94 -22.09 -3.35
C SER A 251 13.18 -20.85 -3.81
N MET A 252 11.84 -20.87 -3.78
CA MET A 252 11.00 -19.70 -4.02
C MET A 252 11.18 -18.64 -2.92
N GLU A 253 11.26 -19.04 -1.66
CA GLU A 253 11.54 -18.15 -0.53
C GLU A 253 12.97 -17.58 -0.56
N ASP A 254 13.95 -18.39 -0.95
CA ASP A 254 15.36 -18.03 -1.13
C ASP A 254 15.60 -17.10 -2.36
N LEU A 255 14.55 -16.64 -3.05
CA LEU A 255 14.61 -15.83 -4.28
C LEU A 255 15.40 -16.50 -5.42
N GLN A 256 15.28 -17.83 -5.54
CA GLN A 256 15.85 -18.64 -6.64
C GLN A 256 14.73 -19.12 -7.57
N PRO A 257 14.10 -18.23 -8.37
CA PRO A 257 12.89 -18.55 -9.11
C PRO A 257 13.08 -19.65 -10.15
N ASP A 258 14.19 -19.66 -10.89
CA ASP A 258 14.42 -20.66 -11.94
C ASP A 258 14.49 -22.07 -11.37
N LYS A 259 15.23 -22.22 -10.26
CA LYS A 259 15.34 -23.48 -9.53
C LYS A 259 14.00 -23.90 -8.92
N ALA A 260 13.24 -22.94 -8.39
CA ALA A 260 11.91 -23.22 -7.87
C ALA A 260 10.96 -23.70 -8.98
N ILE A 261 10.96 -23.04 -10.15
CA ILE A 261 10.16 -23.44 -11.32
C ILE A 261 10.54 -24.86 -11.74
N GLU A 262 11.83 -25.18 -11.87
CA GLU A 262 12.31 -26.50 -12.24
C GLU A 262 11.79 -27.58 -11.27
N LEU A 263 12.04 -27.42 -9.97
CA LEU A 263 11.68 -28.40 -8.95
C LEU A 263 10.17 -28.56 -8.80
N LEU A 264 9.41 -27.46 -8.82
CA LEU A 264 7.95 -27.51 -8.72
C LEU A 264 7.32 -28.08 -9.99
N THR A 265 7.89 -27.84 -11.18
CA THR A 265 7.43 -28.44 -12.44
C THR A 265 7.70 -29.94 -12.47
N GLU A 266 8.80 -30.39 -11.88
CA GLU A 266 9.03 -31.83 -11.72
C GLU A 266 8.03 -32.43 -10.72
N ALA A 267 7.84 -31.77 -9.57
CA ALA A 267 6.88 -32.20 -8.55
C ALA A 267 5.42 -32.21 -9.06
N SER A 268 5.05 -31.36 -10.03
CA SER A 268 3.71 -31.37 -10.62
C SER A 268 3.44 -32.56 -11.55
N LYS A 269 4.46 -33.35 -11.90
CA LYS A 269 4.33 -34.56 -12.73
C LYS A 269 4.18 -35.84 -11.92
N THR A 270 4.28 -35.77 -10.59
CA THR A 270 4.17 -36.93 -9.69
C THR A 270 2.79 -37.59 -9.74
N LYS A 271 2.75 -38.86 -9.31
CA LYS A 271 1.50 -39.61 -9.03
C LYS A 271 0.91 -39.26 -7.67
N ASP A 272 1.69 -38.66 -6.77
CA ASP A 272 1.21 -38.21 -5.46
C ASP A 272 0.27 -37.00 -5.63
N SER A 273 -1.04 -37.21 -5.41
CA SER A 273 -2.06 -36.18 -5.59
C SER A 273 -1.83 -34.94 -4.72
N LEU A 274 -1.35 -35.11 -3.48
CA LEU A 274 -1.11 -33.99 -2.57
C LEU A 274 0.07 -33.15 -3.05
N ALA A 275 1.19 -33.80 -3.40
CA ALA A 275 2.38 -33.12 -3.89
C ALA A 275 2.09 -32.39 -5.21
N LYS A 276 1.35 -33.03 -6.11
CA LYS A 276 0.94 -32.48 -7.40
C LYS A 276 0.11 -31.20 -7.26
N LYS A 277 -0.93 -31.22 -6.41
CA LYS A 277 -1.79 -30.04 -6.18
C LYS A 277 -1.02 -28.87 -5.59
N ARG A 278 -0.21 -29.15 -4.56
CA ARG A 278 0.64 -28.13 -3.93
C ARG A 278 1.67 -27.56 -4.91
N ALA A 279 2.24 -28.37 -5.78
CA ALA A 279 3.15 -27.91 -6.82
C ALA A 279 2.48 -26.90 -7.76
N PHE A 280 1.27 -27.19 -8.26
CA PHE A 280 0.53 -26.25 -9.12
C PHE A 280 0.16 -24.95 -8.41
N LEU A 281 -0.27 -25.00 -7.14
CA LEU A 281 -0.55 -23.78 -6.37
C LEU A 281 0.69 -22.89 -6.21
N ASN A 282 1.83 -23.48 -5.86
CA ASN A 282 3.08 -22.73 -5.69
C ASN A 282 3.63 -22.22 -7.03
N LEU A 283 3.50 -22.99 -8.12
CA LEU A 283 3.83 -22.52 -9.47
C LEU A 283 2.98 -21.32 -9.87
N ALA A 284 1.66 -21.38 -9.63
CA ALA A 284 0.77 -20.26 -9.93
C ALA A 284 1.19 -19.00 -9.16
N GLU A 285 1.45 -19.11 -7.86
CA GLU A 285 1.90 -17.99 -7.04
C GLU A 285 3.25 -17.42 -7.50
N LEU A 286 4.21 -18.30 -7.81
CA LEU A 286 5.51 -17.91 -8.33
C LEU A 286 5.39 -17.18 -9.68
N PHE A 287 4.59 -17.71 -10.61
CA PHE A 287 4.37 -17.10 -11.91
C PHE A 287 3.63 -15.76 -11.81
N ILE A 288 2.65 -15.61 -10.90
CA ILE A 288 2.01 -14.31 -10.63
C ILE A 288 3.05 -13.30 -10.15
N LYS A 289 3.87 -13.67 -9.16
CA LYS A 289 4.91 -12.79 -8.59
C LYS A 289 5.92 -12.32 -9.64
N HIS A 290 6.24 -13.17 -10.61
CA HIS A 290 7.15 -12.88 -11.72
C HIS A 290 6.45 -12.37 -12.99
N LYS A 291 5.16 -12.00 -12.91
CA LYS A 291 4.36 -11.45 -14.02
C LYS A 291 4.26 -12.36 -15.24
N MET A 292 4.39 -13.67 -15.07
CA MET A 292 4.23 -14.71 -16.09
C MET A 292 2.78 -15.22 -16.12
N LEU A 293 1.83 -14.33 -16.48
CA LEU A 293 0.41 -14.54 -16.22
C LEU A 293 -0.21 -15.72 -16.97
N ASP A 294 0.23 -15.99 -18.21
CA ASP A 294 -0.24 -17.14 -18.99
C ASP A 294 0.13 -18.47 -18.33
N LYS A 295 1.37 -18.59 -17.83
CA LYS A 295 1.83 -19.79 -17.10
C LYS A 295 1.14 -19.93 -15.76
N ALA A 296 0.86 -18.81 -15.07
CA ALA A 296 0.09 -18.84 -13.83
C ALA A 296 -1.32 -19.38 -14.08
N LYS A 297 -1.98 -18.93 -15.14
CA LYS A 297 -3.29 -19.42 -15.56
C LYS A 297 -3.23 -20.91 -15.90
N GLU A 298 -2.25 -21.35 -16.69
CA GLU A 298 -2.05 -22.76 -17.03
C GLU A 298 -1.89 -23.65 -15.78
N ALA A 299 -1.10 -23.21 -14.80
CA ALA A 299 -0.94 -23.93 -13.53
C ALA A 299 -2.26 -24.07 -12.77
N LEU A 300 -3.09 -23.02 -12.75
CA LEU A 300 -4.41 -23.03 -12.12
C LEU A 300 -5.43 -23.89 -12.89
N ASP A 301 -5.42 -23.85 -14.22
CA ASP A 301 -6.28 -24.70 -15.05
C ASP A 301 -5.94 -26.19 -14.85
N ASN A 302 -4.66 -26.53 -14.76
CA ASN A 302 -4.21 -27.89 -14.43
C ASN A 302 -4.64 -28.33 -13.02
N LEU A 303 -4.60 -27.42 -12.05
CA LEU A 303 -5.08 -27.70 -10.69
C LEU A 303 -6.60 -27.93 -10.64
N LYS A 304 -7.37 -27.17 -11.42
CA LYS A 304 -8.84 -27.31 -11.50
C LYS A 304 -9.27 -28.71 -11.94
N ALA A 305 -8.47 -29.40 -12.76
CA ALA A 305 -8.73 -30.76 -13.20
C ALA A 305 -8.56 -31.81 -12.08
N LEU A 306 -8.08 -31.43 -10.90
CA LEU A 306 -7.83 -32.32 -9.76
C LEU A 306 -8.90 -32.16 -8.68
N PHE A 307 -9.19 -33.24 -7.96
CA PHE A 307 -10.06 -33.18 -6.78
C PHE A 307 -9.35 -32.42 -5.64
N MET A 308 -9.98 -31.35 -5.17
CA MET A 308 -9.49 -30.48 -4.10
C MET A 308 -10.35 -30.57 -2.84
N THR A 309 -9.71 -30.56 -1.68
CA THR A 309 -10.38 -30.33 -0.38
C THR A 309 -10.90 -28.89 -0.31
N GLU A 310 -11.77 -28.58 0.65
CA GLU A 310 -12.26 -27.20 0.82
C GLU A 310 -11.14 -26.21 1.17
N GLU A 311 -10.13 -26.64 1.92
CA GLU A 311 -8.94 -25.83 2.20
C GLU A 311 -8.16 -25.51 0.93
N GLU A 312 -7.93 -26.52 0.07
CA GLU A 312 -7.23 -26.35 -1.20
C GLU A 312 -8.04 -25.48 -2.18
N LYS A 313 -9.37 -25.60 -2.19
CA LYS A 313 -10.25 -24.72 -2.96
C LYS A 313 -10.14 -23.26 -2.49
N GLY A 314 -9.96 -23.03 -1.19
CA GLY A 314 -9.70 -21.68 -0.67
C GLY A 314 -8.39 -21.09 -1.19
N GLN A 315 -7.32 -21.89 -1.18
CA GLN A 315 -6.03 -21.46 -1.78
C GLN A 315 -6.15 -21.22 -3.29
N TYR A 316 -6.89 -22.06 -4.00
CA TYR A 316 -7.21 -21.90 -5.42
C TYR A 316 -7.95 -20.59 -5.71
N ARG A 317 -8.96 -20.24 -4.92
CA ARG A 317 -9.72 -18.97 -5.04
C ARG A 317 -8.81 -17.77 -4.81
N LYS A 318 -8.00 -17.79 -3.74
CA LYS A 318 -7.03 -16.71 -3.44
C LYS A 318 -6.02 -16.52 -4.58
N ALA A 319 -5.54 -17.61 -5.19
CA ALA A 319 -4.64 -17.53 -6.34
C ALA A 319 -5.30 -16.92 -7.57
N HIS A 320 -6.58 -17.22 -7.85
CA HIS A 320 -7.35 -16.57 -8.92
C HIS A 320 -7.54 -15.07 -8.69
N LEU A 321 -7.83 -14.64 -7.46
CA LEU A 321 -7.98 -13.23 -7.14
C LEU A 321 -6.63 -12.49 -7.26
N LYS A 322 -5.52 -13.09 -6.80
CA LYS A 322 -4.17 -12.55 -7.04
C LYS A 322 -3.83 -12.45 -8.53
N LEU A 323 -4.23 -13.43 -9.34
CA LEU A 323 -4.04 -13.40 -10.79
C LEU A 323 -4.91 -12.32 -11.46
N ALA A 324 -6.17 -12.16 -11.01
CA ALA A 324 -7.04 -11.08 -11.45
C ALA A 324 -6.42 -9.71 -11.15
N ASP A 325 -5.93 -9.51 -9.93
CA ASP A 325 -5.21 -8.30 -9.52
C ASP A 325 -4.01 -8.00 -10.42
N ALA A 326 -3.26 -9.04 -10.83
CA ALA A 326 -2.12 -8.89 -11.72
C ALA A 326 -2.53 -8.56 -13.17
N TYR A 327 -3.65 -9.10 -13.66
CA TYR A 327 -4.24 -8.70 -14.94
C TYR A 327 -4.75 -7.24 -14.91
N ILE A 328 -5.36 -6.81 -13.79
CA ILE A 328 -5.80 -5.41 -13.58
C ILE A 328 -4.60 -4.46 -13.68
N ASP A 329 -3.47 -4.79 -13.05
CA ASP A 329 -2.24 -3.98 -13.12
C ASP A 329 -1.70 -3.84 -14.56
N LYS A 330 -1.98 -4.83 -15.41
CA LYS A 330 -1.64 -4.83 -16.84
C LYS A 330 -2.73 -4.23 -17.73
N LYS A 331 -3.83 -3.75 -17.14
CA LYS A 331 -5.03 -3.25 -17.84
C LYS A 331 -5.69 -4.30 -18.77
N MET A 332 -5.49 -5.57 -18.46
CA MET A 332 -6.12 -6.72 -19.14
C MET A 332 -7.45 -7.04 -18.46
N PHE A 333 -8.44 -6.16 -18.64
CA PHE A 333 -9.67 -6.18 -17.85
C PHE A 333 -10.56 -7.41 -18.13
N ASP A 334 -10.60 -7.90 -19.36
CA ASP A 334 -11.40 -9.08 -19.73
C ASP A 334 -10.86 -10.35 -19.07
N GLU A 335 -9.53 -10.52 -19.06
CA GLU A 335 -8.86 -11.62 -18.37
C GLU A 335 -9.08 -11.53 -16.86
N ALA A 336 -8.99 -10.34 -16.28
CA ALA A 336 -9.32 -10.13 -14.87
C ALA A 336 -10.76 -10.52 -14.55
N LYS A 337 -11.75 -10.07 -15.34
CA LYS A 337 -13.17 -10.43 -15.18
C LYS A 337 -13.36 -11.95 -15.26
N LYS A 338 -12.68 -12.67 -16.17
CA LYS A 338 -12.73 -14.14 -16.26
C LYS A 338 -12.20 -14.84 -15.00
N MET A 339 -11.09 -14.35 -14.44
CA MET A 339 -10.53 -14.90 -13.19
C MET A 339 -11.48 -14.68 -12.01
N ILE A 340 -12.05 -13.49 -11.88
CA ILE A 340 -13.04 -13.16 -10.85
C ILE A 340 -14.30 -14.04 -10.99
N ALA A 341 -14.83 -14.20 -12.20
CA ALA A 341 -16.02 -15.01 -12.47
C ALA A 341 -15.84 -16.48 -12.07
N THR A 342 -14.63 -17.02 -12.22
CA THR A 342 -14.29 -18.40 -11.80
C THR A 342 -14.45 -18.60 -10.29
N VAL A 343 -14.22 -17.55 -9.49
CA VAL A 343 -14.31 -17.60 -8.02
C VAL A 343 -15.73 -17.34 -7.53
N LYS A 344 -16.49 -16.45 -8.20
CA LYS A 344 -17.82 -15.99 -7.77
C LYS A 344 -18.84 -17.12 -7.59
N GLY A 345 -18.73 -18.21 -8.35
CA GLY A 345 -19.64 -19.36 -8.27
C GLY A 345 -19.37 -20.33 -7.10
N MET A 346 -18.38 -20.05 -6.25
CA MET A 346 -17.95 -20.95 -5.18
C MET A 346 -18.34 -20.43 -3.79
N TYR A 347 -18.52 -21.35 -2.83
CA TYR A 347 -18.63 -20.98 -1.42
C TYR A 347 -17.34 -20.31 -0.95
N MET A 348 -17.46 -19.16 -0.27
CA MET A 348 -16.34 -18.33 0.16
C MET A 348 -16.40 -18.03 1.65
N THR A 349 -15.24 -18.05 2.31
CA THR A 349 -15.08 -17.51 3.67
C THR A 349 -15.21 -15.98 3.66
N ASP A 350 -15.39 -15.36 4.83
CA ASP A 350 -15.50 -13.90 4.89
C ASP A 350 -14.21 -13.18 4.48
N ASP A 351 -13.04 -13.78 4.76
CA ASP A 351 -11.73 -13.31 4.27
C ASP A 351 -11.66 -13.33 2.74
N GLU A 352 -12.18 -14.38 2.11
CA GLU A 352 -12.19 -14.52 0.65
C GLU A 352 -13.17 -13.54 0.01
N LYS A 353 -14.33 -13.30 0.62
CA LYS A 353 -15.27 -12.25 0.18
C LYS A 353 -14.64 -10.86 0.30
N ALA A 354 -13.89 -10.59 1.36
CA ALA A 354 -13.17 -9.33 1.52
C ALA A 354 -12.09 -9.15 0.44
N MET A 355 -11.33 -10.21 0.12
CA MET A 355 -10.36 -10.19 -0.98
C MET A 355 -11.04 -9.97 -2.34
N LEU A 356 -12.19 -10.60 -2.57
CA LEU A 356 -12.98 -10.40 -3.79
C LEU A 356 -13.46 -8.94 -3.93
N ARG A 357 -14.00 -8.35 -2.86
CA ARG A 357 -14.40 -6.93 -2.86
C ARG A 357 -13.22 -6.02 -3.16
N LYS A 358 -12.07 -6.24 -2.52
CA LYS A 358 -10.84 -5.49 -2.78
C LYS A 358 -10.39 -5.58 -4.25
N THR A 359 -10.50 -6.77 -4.84
CA THR A 359 -10.19 -7.00 -6.27
C THR A 359 -11.14 -6.19 -7.17
N TYR A 360 -12.44 -6.15 -6.84
CA TYR A 360 -13.42 -5.34 -7.57
C TYR A 360 -13.17 -3.83 -7.44
N PHE A 361 -12.85 -3.33 -6.25
CA PHE A 361 -12.46 -1.93 -6.05
C PHE A 361 -11.23 -1.57 -6.88
N LYS A 362 -10.22 -2.45 -6.89
CA LYS A 362 -9.03 -2.28 -7.72
C LYS A 362 -9.38 -2.21 -9.21
N LEU A 363 -10.25 -3.11 -9.69
CA LEU A 363 -10.73 -3.13 -11.07
C LEU A 363 -11.46 -1.82 -11.42
N LEU A 364 -12.43 -1.41 -10.60
CA LEU A 364 -13.20 -0.17 -10.77
C LEU A 364 -12.29 1.05 -10.86
N ASN A 365 -11.44 1.25 -9.86
CA ASN A 365 -10.56 2.43 -9.78
C ASN A 365 -9.57 2.47 -10.94
N THR A 366 -9.04 1.31 -11.35
CA THR A 366 -8.14 1.22 -12.50
C THR A 366 -8.87 1.58 -13.79
N GLN A 367 -10.08 1.08 -14.02
CA GLN A 367 -10.89 1.40 -15.20
C GLN A 367 -11.28 2.88 -15.26
N VAL A 368 -11.68 3.49 -14.14
CA VAL A 368 -11.95 4.93 -14.05
C VAL A 368 -10.69 5.74 -14.40
N SER A 369 -9.53 5.34 -13.86
CA SER A 369 -8.26 6.00 -14.15
C SER A 369 -7.83 5.87 -15.63
N SER A 370 -8.15 4.75 -16.28
CA SER A 370 -7.85 4.49 -17.69
C SER A 370 -8.95 4.98 -18.65
N ASN A 371 -9.95 5.71 -18.15
CA ASN A 371 -11.08 6.23 -18.93
C ASN A 371 -11.95 5.16 -19.61
N ALA A 372 -11.98 3.94 -19.07
CA ALA A 372 -12.85 2.84 -19.51
C ALA A 372 -14.21 2.89 -18.78
N LEU A 373 -14.95 3.99 -18.97
CA LEU A 373 -16.08 4.37 -18.11
C LEU A 373 -17.30 3.42 -18.21
N GLY A 374 -17.55 2.84 -19.40
CA GLY A 374 -18.64 1.87 -19.59
C GLY A 374 -18.47 0.62 -18.74
N ASP A 375 -17.26 0.03 -18.76
CA ASP A 375 -16.93 -1.12 -17.92
C ASP A 375 -16.91 -0.76 -16.43
N ALA A 376 -16.38 0.42 -16.09
CA ALA A 376 -16.33 0.89 -14.70
C ALA A 376 -17.73 0.95 -14.08
N LYS A 377 -18.73 1.41 -14.83
CA LYS A 377 -20.11 1.50 -14.36
C LYS A 377 -20.71 0.13 -14.05
N GLU A 378 -20.47 -0.88 -14.89
CA GLU A 378 -20.89 -2.25 -14.63
C GLU A 378 -20.30 -2.77 -13.31
N ILE A 379 -19.01 -2.50 -13.07
CA ILE A 379 -18.33 -2.91 -11.82
C ILE A 379 -18.88 -2.14 -10.61
N LEU A 380 -19.19 -0.84 -10.76
CA LEU A 380 -19.78 -0.02 -9.71
C LEU A 380 -21.11 -0.62 -9.22
N ASP A 381 -21.99 -1.01 -10.15
CA ASP A 381 -23.28 -1.63 -9.84
C ASP A 381 -23.10 -2.98 -9.13
N ILE A 382 -22.13 -3.78 -9.59
CA ILE A 382 -21.77 -5.05 -8.95
C ILE A 382 -21.34 -4.80 -7.49
N ILE A 383 -20.44 -3.86 -7.22
CA ILE A 383 -19.97 -3.55 -5.86
C ILE A 383 -21.13 -3.02 -5.01
N GLY A 384 -22.00 -2.17 -5.58
CA GLY A 384 -23.18 -1.64 -4.89
C GLY A 384 -24.19 -2.71 -4.43
N SER A 385 -24.25 -3.86 -5.10
CA SER A 385 -25.08 -5.00 -4.68
C SER A 385 -24.46 -5.87 -3.57
N MET A 386 -23.21 -5.63 -3.20
CA MET A 386 -22.49 -6.42 -2.19
C MET A 386 -22.75 -5.89 -0.76
N GLN A 387 -22.53 -6.75 0.23
CA GLN A 387 -22.47 -6.32 1.63
C GLN A 387 -21.13 -5.61 1.88
N LEU A 388 -21.20 -4.28 2.01
CA LEU A 388 -20.05 -3.39 2.25
C LEU A 388 -19.99 -2.92 3.70
N THR A 389 -18.78 -2.88 4.25
CA THR A 389 -18.45 -2.18 5.50
C THR A 389 -18.58 -0.66 5.35
N GLY A 390 -18.56 0.09 6.46
CA GLY A 390 -18.64 1.55 6.43
C GLY A 390 -17.52 2.19 5.58
N ASN A 391 -16.30 1.68 5.72
CA ASN A 391 -15.15 2.18 4.94
C ASN A 391 -15.30 1.86 3.44
N GLU A 392 -15.75 0.66 3.10
CA GLU A 392 -15.98 0.26 1.69
C GLU A 392 -17.12 1.08 1.05
N LYS A 393 -18.15 1.48 1.80
CA LYS A 393 -19.18 2.39 1.30
C LYS A 393 -18.61 3.77 0.96
N ASN A 394 -17.70 4.28 1.80
CA ASN A 394 -17.02 5.54 1.54
C ASN A 394 -16.13 5.43 0.29
N GLU A 395 -15.34 4.35 0.18
CA GLU A 395 -14.50 4.08 -1.00
C GLU A 395 -15.33 3.97 -2.29
N LEU A 396 -16.49 3.31 -2.26
CA LEU A 396 -17.40 3.23 -3.40
C LEU A 396 -17.92 4.60 -3.81
N SER A 397 -18.29 5.43 -2.83
CA SER A 397 -18.77 6.77 -3.11
C SER A 397 -17.66 7.68 -3.67
N VAL A 398 -16.41 7.56 -3.20
CA VAL A 398 -15.26 8.26 -3.81
C VAL A 398 -15.01 7.78 -5.25
N SER A 399 -15.13 6.48 -5.50
CA SER A 399 -15.01 5.90 -6.84
C SER A 399 -16.08 6.46 -7.79
N ASN A 400 -17.32 6.57 -7.31
CA ASN A 400 -18.43 7.17 -8.06
C ASN A 400 -18.21 8.67 -8.35
N ILE A 401 -17.68 9.43 -7.39
CA ILE A 401 -17.31 10.83 -7.60
C ILE A 401 -16.26 10.94 -8.71
N ASN A 402 -15.18 10.15 -8.63
CA ASN A 402 -14.13 10.14 -9.65
C ASN A 402 -14.67 9.79 -11.05
N MET A 403 -15.62 8.86 -11.13
CA MET A 403 -16.30 8.52 -12.37
C MET A 403 -17.10 9.72 -12.93
N ASN A 404 -17.92 10.38 -12.10
CA ASN A 404 -18.68 11.57 -12.51
C ASN A 404 -17.76 12.71 -12.99
N LEU A 405 -16.61 12.92 -12.33
CA LEU A 405 -15.62 13.91 -12.75
C LEU A 405 -15.05 13.59 -14.14
N LYS A 406 -14.76 12.32 -14.43
CA LYS A 406 -14.30 11.89 -15.76
C LYS A 406 -15.37 12.06 -16.84
N GLU A 407 -16.64 11.82 -16.49
CA GLU A 407 -17.79 12.07 -17.36
C GLU A 407 -18.15 13.56 -17.51
N LYS A 408 -17.42 14.47 -16.84
CA LYS A 408 -17.73 15.92 -16.76
C LYS A 408 -19.11 16.24 -16.18
N LYS A 409 -19.66 15.32 -15.37
CA LYS A 409 -20.88 15.49 -14.58
C LYS A 409 -20.54 16.21 -13.28
N PHE A 410 -20.12 17.47 -13.41
CA PHE A 410 -19.56 18.23 -12.29
C PHE A 410 -20.57 18.47 -11.18
N LYS A 411 -21.85 18.71 -11.53
CA LYS A 411 -22.91 18.91 -10.54
C LYS A 411 -23.06 17.69 -9.64
N GLU A 412 -23.22 16.51 -10.23
CA GLU A 412 -23.40 15.25 -9.52
C GLU A 412 -22.15 14.90 -8.69
N ALA A 413 -20.95 15.18 -9.21
CA ALA A 413 -19.72 14.99 -8.46
C ALA A 413 -19.62 15.92 -7.24
N ILE A 414 -19.88 17.22 -7.42
CA ILE A 414 -19.80 18.23 -6.37
C ILE A 414 -20.84 17.99 -5.28
N GLU A 415 -22.09 17.65 -5.66
CA GLU A 415 -23.15 17.29 -4.72
C GLU A 415 -22.75 16.10 -3.85
N ALA A 416 -22.19 15.05 -4.47
CA ALA A 416 -21.71 13.87 -3.76
C ALA A 416 -20.53 14.19 -2.83
N ILE A 417 -19.57 15.02 -3.26
CA ILE A 417 -18.45 15.47 -2.41
C ILE A 417 -18.97 16.27 -1.21
N ALA A 418 -19.90 17.19 -1.43
CA ALA A 418 -20.47 18.03 -0.38
C ALA A 418 -21.22 17.20 0.68
N VAL A 419 -21.94 16.15 0.28
CA VAL A 419 -22.58 15.22 1.22
C VAL A 419 -21.55 14.56 2.13
N GLN A 420 -20.39 14.16 1.60
CA GLN A 420 -19.33 13.55 2.41
C GLN A 420 -18.56 14.56 3.26
N LEU A 421 -18.33 15.78 2.77
CA LEU A 421 -17.70 16.85 3.56
C LEU A 421 -18.55 17.25 4.76
N LYS A 422 -19.88 17.10 4.72
CA LYS A 422 -20.74 17.32 5.90
C LYS A 422 -20.41 16.39 7.06
N SER A 423 -20.06 15.13 6.78
CA SER A 423 -19.67 14.16 7.81
C SER A 423 -18.16 14.16 8.11
N THR A 424 -17.34 14.67 7.18
CA THR A 424 -15.88 14.75 7.31
C THR A 424 -15.33 16.12 6.87
N PRO A 425 -15.62 17.22 7.61
CA PRO A 425 -15.33 18.59 7.15
C PRO A 425 -13.85 18.88 6.90
N ASP A 426 -12.95 18.19 7.61
CA ASP A 426 -11.50 18.40 7.53
C ASP A 426 -10.80 17.47 6.52
N SER A 427 -11.57 16.75 5.69
CA SER A 427 -11.01 15.83 4.69
C SER A 427 -10.32 16.58 3.57
N LYS A 428 -8.98 16.67 3.64
CA LYS A 428 -8.15 17.29 2.61
C LYS A 428 -8.40 16.68 1.22
N GLU A 429 -8.51 15.36 1.12
CA GLU A 429 -8.75 14.66 -0.15
C GLU A 429 -10.06 15.12 -0.80
N LEU A 430 -11.15 15.18 -0.03
CA LEU A 430 -12.45 15.62 -0.55
C LEU A 430 -12.46 17.10 -0.90
N SER A 431 -11.80 17.94 -0.10
CA SER A 431 -11.63 19.36 -0.45
C SER A 431 -10.80 19.55 -1.72
N ASP A 432 -9.74 18.76 -1.94
CA ASP A 432 -8.94 18.79 -3.17
C ASP A 432 -9.76 18.32 -4.38
N MET A 433 -10.61 17.29 -4.22
CA MET A 433 -11.54 16.85 -5.25
C MET A 433 -12.58 17.94 -5.59
N LEU A 434 -13.13 18.62 -4.57
CA LEU A 434 -14.09 19.72 -4.75
C LEU A 434 -13.45 20.91 -5.47
N GLU A 435 -12.21 21.27 -5.10
CA GLU A 435 -11.43 22.32 -5.76
C GLU A 435 -11.22 22.00 -7.24
N ASN A 436 -10.77 20.79 -7.55
CA ASN A 436 -10.58 20.35 -8.94
C ASN A 436 -11.88 20.37 -9.74
N ALA A 437 -12.98 19.88 -9.15
CA ALA A 437 -14.29 19.86 -9.77
C ALA A 437 -14.80 21.27 -10.09
N LEU A 438 -14.69 22.20 -9.14
CA LEU A 438 -15.08 23.59 -9.32
C LEU A 438 -14.18 24.31 -10.32
N THR A 439 -12.87 24.03 -10.33
CA THR A 439 -11.92 24.59 -11.29
C THR A 439 -12.29 24.24 -12.73
N GLU A 440 -12.66 22.98 -13.00
CA GLU A 440 -13.13 22.62 -14.33
C GLU A 440 -14.52 23.19 -14.64
N ALA A 441 -15.40 23.28 -13.63
CA ALA A 441 -16.72 23.87 -13.78
C ALA A 441 -16.70 25.38 -14.06
N MET A 442 -15.63 26.12 -13.68
CA MET A 442 -15.46 27.57 -13.94
C MET A 442 -15.66 27.96 -15.40
N LYS A 443 -15.43 27.04 -16.34
CA LYS A 443 -15.54 27.28 -17.77
C LYS A 443 -16.98 27.16 -18.29
N GLY A 444 -17.93 26.74 -17.45
CA GLY A 444 -19.31 26.44 -17.86
C GLY A 444 -20.36 27.26 -17.11
N ASP A 445 -21.57 27.28 -17.65
CA ASP A 445 -22.69 28.11 -17.19
C ASP A 445 -23.19 27.76 -15.78
N GLN A 446 -22.85 26.58 -15.28
CA GLN A 446 -23.25 26.09 -13.96
C GLN A 446 -22.32 26.56 -12.83
N PHE A 447 -21.20 27.21 -13.14
CA PHE A 447 -20.19 27.56 -12.13
C PHE A 447 -20.76 28.38 -10.98
N LEU A 448 -21.51 29.45 -11.29
CA LEU A 448 -22.03 30.37 -10.29
C LEU A 448 -22.93 29.67 -9.27
N SER A 449 -23.86 28.82 -9.74
CA SER A 449 -24.79 28.11 -8.86
C SER A 449 -24.09 27.04 -8.01
N LEU A 450 -23.08 26.37 -8.57
CA LEU A 450 -22.25 25.41 -7.84
C LEU A 450 -21.39 26.11 -6.79
N TRP A 451 -20.78 27.25 -7.14
CA TRP A 451 -20.01 28.07 -6.21
C TRP A 451 -20.87 28.57 -5.05
N ASP A 452 -22.03 29.13 -5.34
CA ASP A 452 -22.93 29.67 -4.31
C ASP A 452 -23.39 28.60 -3.32
N SER A 453 -23.55 27.36 -3.79
CA SER A 453 -24.01 26.24 -2.97
C SER A 453 -22.88 25.58 -2.16
N TYR A 454 -21.66 25.52 -2.72
CA TYR A 454 -20.60 24.64 -2.20
C TYR A 454 -19.23 25.29 -2.04
N GLY A 455 -19.01 26.50 -2.55
CA GLY A 455 -17.71 27.18 -2.52
C GLY A 455 -17.23 27.51 -1.11
N SER A 456 -18.13 27.65 -0.14
CA SER A 456 -17.79 27.94 1.26
C SER A 456 -16.91 26.87 1.91
N TYR A 457 -17.02 25.60 1.49
CA TYR A 457 -16.15 24.51 1.98
C TYR A 457 -14.67 24.70 1.61
N LEU A 458 -14.37 25.53 0.60
CA LEU A 458 -13.01 25.77 0.12
C LEU A 458 -12.41 27.08 0.60
N LEU A 459 -13.13 27.86 1.41
CA LEU A 459 -12.67 29.14 1.94
C LEU A 459 -11.63 28.96 3.06
N ASN A 460 -10.40 28.64 2.67
CA ASN A 460 -9.26 28.39 3.56
C ASN A 460 -8.01 29.16 3.07
N PRO A 461 -7.22 29.80 3.96
CA PRO A 461 -5.99 30.50 3.59
C PRO A 461 -5.00 29.66 2.77
N SER A 462 -4.93 28.35 3.01
CA SER A 462 -4.05 27.44 2.24
C SER A 462 -4.45 27.30 0.77
N ARG A 463 -5.68 27.68 0.40
CA ARG A 463 -6.23 27.65 -0.96
C ARG A 463 -6.31 29.05 -1.59
N GLU A 464 -5.52 30.02 -1.11
CA GLU A 464 -5.56 31.41 -1.58
C GLU A 464 -5.50 31.51 -3.11
N LYS A 465 -4.60 30.77 -3.76
CA LYS A 465 -4.46 30.79 -5.22
C LYS A 465 -5.77 30.42 -5.93
N PHE A 466 -6.41 29.33 -5.52
CA PHE A 466 -7.69 28.92 -6.08
C PHE A 466 -8.79 29.95 -5.81
N ILE A 467 -8.82 30.54 -4.63
CA ILE A 467 -9.81 31.58 -4.29
C ILE A 467 -9.62 32.84 -5.14
N ILE A 468 -8.39 33.18 -5.53
CA ILE A 468 -8.11 34.25 -6.51
C ILE A 468 -8.65 33.87 -7.90
N ASP A 469 -8.49 32.61 -8.33
CA ASP A 469 -9.03 32.14 -9.60
C ASP A 469 -10.57 32.21 -9.61
N VAL A 470 -11.21 31.80 -8.51
CA VAL A 470 -12.66 31.99 -8.29
C VAL A 470 -13.05 33.47 -8.34
N LYS A 471 -12.31 34.35 -7.63
CA LYS A 471 -12.55 35.80 -7.65
C LYS A 471 -12.59 36.32 -9.08
N ASN A 472 -11.60 35.93 -9.89
CA ASN A 472 -11.49 36.37 -11.27
C ASN A 472 -12.62 35.81 -12.15
N ALA A 473 -13.00 34.55 -11.97
CA ALA A 473 -14.12 33.93 -12.68
C ALA A 473 -15.48 34.57 -12.31
N LEU A 474 -15.64 35.04 -11.08
CA LEU A 474 -16.86 35.70 -10.59
C LEU A 474 -16.87 37.21 -10.83
N LYS A 475 -15.85 37.80 -11.47
CA LYS A 475 -15.75 39.27 -11.59
C LYS A 475 -17.01 39.87 -12.22
N GLY A 476 -17.67 40.76 -11.47
CA GLY A 476 -18.92 41.41 -11.89
C GLY A 476 -20.20 40.62 -11.60
N GLN A 477 -20.12 39.40 -11.07
CA GLN A 477 -21.27 38.54 -10.71
C GLN A 477 -21.88 38.91 -9.34
N GLY A 478 -22.08 40.22 -9.10
CA GLY A 478 -22.77 40.76 -7.93
C GLY A 478 -22.23 40.25 -6.58
N LYS A 479 -23.14 39.67 -5.76
CA LYS A 479 -22.89 39.32 -4.36
C LYS A 479 -21.83 38.22 -4.18
N SER A 480 -21.75 37.26 -5.09
CA SER A 480 -20.79 36.15 -4.98
C SER A 480 -19.36 36.64 -5.14
N TYR A 481 -19.13 37.59 -6.06
CA TYR A 481 -17.85 38.29 -6.19
C TYR A 481 -17.51 39.10 -4.93
N GLU A 482 -18.47 39.86 -4.42
CA GLU A 482 -18.29 40.65 -3.20
C GLU A 482 -17.92 39.77 -1.99
N ASN A 483 -18.60 38.63 -1.81
CA ASN A 483 -18.32 37.69 -0.73
C ASN A 483 -16.87 37.19 -0.76
N ILE A 484 -16.32 36.92 -1.96
CA ILE A 484 -14.92 36.49 -2.10
C ILE A 484 -13.96 37.61 -1.74
N LEU A 485 -14.23 38.84 -2.19
CA LEU A 485 -13.43 40.00 -1.79
C LEU A 485 -13.47 40.21 -0.28
N GLN A 486 -14.65 40.12 0.34
CA GLN A 486 -14.79 40.21 1.79
C GLN A 486 -14.00 39.12 2.51
N TRP A 487 -13.98 37.89 1.99
CA TRP A 487 -13.16 36.83 2.57
C TRP A 487 -11.65 37.09 2.41
N LEU A 488 -11.19 37.48 1.21
CA LEU A 488 -9.78 37.79 0.93
C LEU A 488 -9.27 38.97 1.76
N SER A 489 -10.09 40.00 1.97
CA SER A 489 -9.74 41.15 2.81
C SER A 489 -9.43 40.77 4.28
N LYS A 490 -9.99 39.65 4.76
CA LYS A 490 -9.77 39.15 6.13
C LYS A 490 -8.65 38.10 6.19
N ASN A 491 -8.62 37.19 5.22
CA ASN A 491 -7.85 35.94 5.30
C ASN A 491 -6.69 35.85 4.29
N GLY A 492 -6.63 36.73 3.30
CA GLY A 492 -5.58 36.73 2.29
C GLY A 492 -4.23 37.21 2.81
N SER A 493 -3.21 37.01 1.99
CA SER A 493 -1.89 37.64 2.08
C SER A 493 -2.01 39.16 2.07
N GLU A 494 -0.97 39.88 2.53
CA GLU A 494 -0.99 41.36 2.54
C GLU A 494 -1.33 41.95 1.16
N LYS A 495 -0.80 41.35 0.09
CA LYS A 495 -1.08 41.74 -1.29
C LYS A 495 -2.55 41.56 -1.66
N GLU A 496 -3.14 40.41 -1.33
CA GLU A 496 -4.54 40.15 -1.68
C GLU A 496 -5.53 40.87 -0.76
N LYS A 497 -5.16 41.17 0.48
CA LYS A 497 -5.91 42.09 1.34
C LYS A 497 -5.97 43.48 0.74
N TYR A 498 -4.83 43.99 0.28
CA TYR A 498 -4.77 45.27 -0.44
C TYR A 498 -5.68 45.27 -1.67
N ASN A 499 -5.54 44.25 -2.54
CA ASN A 499 -6.37 44.13 -3.74
C ASN A 499 -7.87 44.07 -3.41
N ALA A 500 -8.23 43.27 -2.39
CA ALA A 500 -9.62 43.09 -1.99
C ALA A 500 -10.24 44.39 -1.44
N PHE A 501 -9.55 45.11 -0.54
CA PHE A 501 -10.04 46.39 -0.03
C PHE A 501 -10.13 47.45 -1.13
N ARG A 502 -9.16 47.49 -2.05
CA ARG A 502 -9.20 48.40 -3.20
C ARG A 502 -10.42 48.13 -4.09
N GLU A 503 -10.63 46.86 -4.47
CA GLU A 503 -11.76 46.46 -5.33
C GLU A 503 -13.10 46.69 -4.62
N LEU A 504 -13.22 46.39 -3.32
CA LEU A 504 -14.42 46.68 -2.52
C LEU A 504 -14.70 48.19 -2.44
N SER A 505 -13.67 49.01 -2.26
CA SER A 505 -13.82 50.47 -2.24
C SER A 505 -14.32 50.99 -3.59
N ASP A 506 -13.73 50.54 -4.70
CA ASP A 506 -14.15 50.92 -6.05
C ASP A 506 -15.60 50.50 -6.33
N MET A 507 -15.97 49.29 -5.93
CA MET A 507 -17.36 48.80 -6.03
C MET A 507 -18.33 49.66 -5.23
N SER A 508 -18.03 49.95 -3.96
CA SER A 508 -18.88 50.81 -3.12
C SER A 508 -18.98 52.23 -3.67
N SER A 509 -17.89 52.79 -4.19
CA SER A 509 -17.87 54.11 -4.82
C SER A 509 -18.79 54.14 -6.05
N LYS A 510 -18.66 53.17 -6.96
CA LYS A 510 -19.52 53.08 -8.16
C LYS A 510 -20.99 52.85 -7.84
N ALA A 511 -21.27 52.18 -6.72
CA ALA A 511 -22.64 52.02 -6.20
C ALA A 511 -23.19 53.28 -5.49
N GLY A 512 -22.38 54.33 -5.31
CA GLY A 512 -22.76 55.56 -4.59
C GLY A 512 -22.67 55.45 -3.06
N ASP A 513 -22.22 54.32 -2.51
CA ASP A 513 -21.99 54.16 -1.08
C ASP A 513 -20.61 54.69 -0.67
N LYS A 514 -20.52 56.02 -0.60
CA LYS A 514 -19.31 56.75 -0.20
C LYS A 514 -18.81 56.33 1.19
N SER A 515 -19.72 56.01 2.11
CA SER A 515 -19.37 55.63 3.48
C SER A 515 -18.62 54.30 3.51
N ALA A 516 -19.14 53.29 2.80
CA ALA A 516 -18.48 52.00 2.69
C ALA A 516 -17.14 52.10 1.94
N ALA A 517 -17.06 52.90 0.87
CA ALA A 517 -15.81 53.12 0.14
C ALA A 517 -14.70 53.68 1.05
N VAL A 518 -15.00 54.76 1.79
CA VAL A 518 -14.06 55.35 2.76
C VAL A 518 -13.66 54.35 3.85
N LYS A 519 -14.61 53.55 4.32
CA LYS A 519 -14.33 52.52 5.33
C LYS A 519 -13.31 51.49 4.83
N TYR A 520 -13.45 51.00 3.60
CA TYR A 520 -12.52 50.04 3.02
C TYR A 520 -11.13 50.64 2.78
N LEU A 521 -11.05 51.89 2.29
CA LEU A 521 -9.77 52.61 2.17
C LEU A 521 -9.10 52.81 3.54
N GLY A 522 -9.86 53.07 4.59
CA GLY A 522 -9.34 53.17 5.95
C GLY A 522 -8.63 51.89 6.42
N GLN A 523 -9.09 50.71 5.98
CA GLN A 523 -8.43 49.43 6.31
C GLN A 523 -7.05 49.28 5.67
N LEU A 524 -6.79 49.96 4.54
CA LEU A 524 -5.49 49.91 3.86
C LEU A 524 -4.36 50.50 4.70
N LYS A 525 -4.66 51.43 5.62
CA LYS A 525 -3.67 52.08 6.50
C LYS A 525 -2.98 51.09 7.46
N GLY A 526 -3.60 49.94 7.71
CA GLY A 526 -3.02 48.86 8.51
C GLY A 526 -2.10 47.91 7.73
N LEU A 527 -1.94 48.10 6.41
CA LEU A 527 -1.11 47.26 5.55
C LEU A 527 0.19 47.97 5.18
N LYS A 528 1.20 47.21 4.73
CA LYS A 528 2.49 47.74 4.22
C LYS A 528 2.34 48.35 2.82
N VAL A 529 1.54 49.40 2.71
CA VAL A 529 1.24 50.14 1.49
C VAL A 529 1.75 51.57 1.66
N SER A 530 2.25 52.17 0.59
CA SER A 530 2.69 53.56 0.64
C SER A 530 1.53 54.47 1.03
N PRO A 531 1.71 55.40 1.99
CA PRO A 531 0.69 56.41 2.28
C PRO A 531 0.22 57.15 1.03
N ASP A 532 1.12 57.44 0.10
CA ASP A 532 0.79 58.13 -1.16
C ASP A 532 -0.05 57.26 -2.10
N GLU A 533 0.03 55.94 -2.03
CA GLU A 533 -0.85 55.05 -2.81
C GLU A 533 -2.26 55.03 -2.22
N ILE A 534 -2.38 55.02 -0.89
CA ILE A 534 -3.68 55.13 -0.21
C ILE A 534 -4.32 56.48 -0.52
N THR A 535 -3.55 57.56 -0.45
CA THR A 535 -4.02 58.92 -0.76
C THR A 535 -4.49 59.05 -2.22
N ARG A 536 -3.81 58.39 -3.18
CA ARG A 536 -4.29 58.32 -4.58
C ARG A 536 -5.64 57.64 -4.68
N LEU A 537 -5.81 56.49 -4.02
CA LEU A 537 -7.09 55.78 -4.02
C LEU A 537 -8.22 56.60 -3.36
N GLU A 538 -7.93 57.32 -2.27
CA GLU A 538 -8.87 58.29 -1.68
C GLU A 538 -9.26 59.37 -2.69
N SER A 539 -8.29 59.96 -3.40
CA SER A 539 -8.55 60.94 -4.46
C SER A 539 -9.39 60.36 -5.60
N ASP A 540 -9.05 59.19 -6.12
CA ASP A 540 -9.76 58.54 -7.23
C ASP A 540 -11.21 58.22 -6.87
N MET A 541 -11.47 57.82 -5.62
CA MET A 541 -12.81 57.63 -5.09
C MET A 541 -13.60 58.95 -5.06
N TYR A 542 -13.01 60.05 -4.57
CA TYR A 542 -13.67 61.36 -4.61
C TYR A 542 -13.93 61.83 -6.05
N TYR A 543 -12.96 61.68 -6.93
CA TYR A 543 -13.05 62.03 -8.35
C TYR A 543 -14.19 61.27 -9.05
N SER A 544 -14.27 59.95 -8.84
CA SER A 544 -15.29 59.08 -9.45
C SER A 544 -16.71 59.41 -8.96
N ASN A 545 -16.84 59.94 -7.74
CA ASN A 545 -18.11 60.39 -7.16
C ASN A 545 -18.43 61.86 -7.47
N GLY A 546 -17.62 62.54 -8.32
CA GLY A 546 -17.81 63.94 -8.69
C GLY A 546 -17.42 64.96 -7.61
N ASP A 547 -16.80 64.52 -6.50
CA ASP A 547 -16.33 65.37 -5.42
C ASP A 547 -14.92 65.88 -5.72
N PHE A 548 -14.82 66.67 -6.80
CA PHE A 548 -13.56 67.15 -7.35
C PHE A 548 -12.75 67.98 -6.35
N ARG A 549 -13.43 68.71 -5.45
CA ARG A 549 -12.77 69.49 -4.39
C ARG A 549 -12.01 68.61 -3.41
N ASN A 550 -12.61 67.53 -2.91
CA ASN A 550 -11.89 66.63 -2.00
C ASN A 550 -10.84 65.79 -2.75
N ALA A 551 -11.09 65.46 -4.02
CA ALA A 551 -10.10 64.78 -4.85
C ALA A 551 -8.80 65.58 -4.96
N ILE A 552 -8.88 66.86 -5.31
CA ILE A 552 -7.68 67.69 -5.42
C ILE A 552 -6.99 67.91 -4.07
N LEU A 553 -7.74 68.10 -2.98
CA LEU A 553 -7.16 68.23 -1.65
C LEU A 553 -6.32 67.00 -1.27
N LYS A 554 -6.78 65.79 -1.64
CA LYS A 554 -6.01 64.56 -1.44
C LYS A 554 -4.77 64.50 -2.32
N MET A 555 -4.86 64.91 -3.58
CA MET A 555 -3.68 65.00 -4.45
C MET A 555 -2.60 65.93 -3.90
N MET A 556 -2.99 67.00 -3.19
CA MET A 556 -2.05 67.93 -2.54
C MET A 556 -1.34 67.34 -1.33
N ASP A 557 -1.87 66.27 -0.72
CA ASP A 557 -1.27 65.59 0.42
C ASP A 557 -0.16 64.59 -0.01
N LEU A 558 0.00 64.34 -1.31
CA LEU A 558 1.01 63.43 -1.85
C LEU A 558 2.42 63.98 -1.65
N LYS A 559 3.34 63.12 -1.18
CA LYS A 559 4.76 63.46 -1.06
C LYS A 559 5.46 63.38 -2.42
N GLU A 560 5.18 62.32 -3.16
CA GLU A 560 5.73 62.05 -4.49
C GLU A 560 4.60 62.03 -5.53
N LEU A 561 4.76 62.83 -6.57
CA LEU A 561 3.82 62.88 -7.70
C LEU A 561 4.27 61.90 -8.79
N LYS A 562 3.31 61.22 -9.40
CA LYS A 562 3.47 60.32 -10.55
C LYS A 562 2.81 60.94 -11.77
N LYS A 563 3.30 60.59 -12.96
CA LYS A 563 2.78 61.13 -14.23
C LYS A 563 1.27 60.90 -14.40
N ASP A 564 0.76 59.77 -13.91
CA ASP A 564 -0.66 59.43 -13.97
C ASP A 564 -1.54 60.35 -13.10
N ASP A 565 -0.98 60.98 -12.05
CA ASP A 565 -1.70 61.91 -11.18
C ASP A 565 -2.09 63.20 -11.93
N MET A 566 -1.36 63.54 -12.99
CA MET A 566 -1.51 64.79 -13.74
C MET A 566 -2.93 64.99 -14.27
N LYS A 567 -3.58 63.92 -14.75
CA LYS A 567 -4.94 64.00 -15.28
C LYS A 567 -5.93 64.44 -14.20
N VAL A 568 -5.91 63.76 -13.05
CA VAL A 568 -6.81 64.09 -11.93
C VAL A 568 -6.53 65.50 -11.44
N ILE A 569 -5.25 65.89 -11.33
CA ILE A 569 -4.86 67.23 -10.92
C ILE A 569 -5.45 68.28 -11.87
N VAL A 570 -5.22 68.18 -13.19
CA VAL A 570 -5.72 69.15 -14.18
C VAL A 570 -7.25 69.25 -14.13
N ASP A 571 -7.93 68.10 -14.09
CA ASP A 571 -9.39 68.05 -14.09
C ASP A 571 -10.01 68.68 -12.82
N THR A 572 -9.28 68.69 -11.70
CA THR A 572 -9.82 69.08 -10.38
C THR A 572 -9.21 70.35 -9.79
N ILE A 573 -8.08 70.85 -10.30
CA ILE A 573 -7.34 71.98 -9.72
C ILE A 573 -8.17 73.27 -9.62
N GLY A 574 -9.08 73.48 -10.57
CA GLY A 574 -9.98 74.64 -10.59
C GLY A 574 -10.98 74.68 -9.43
N GLN A 575 -11.15 73.58 -8.70
CA GLN A 575 -12.09 73.44 -7.58
C GLN A 575 -11.47 73.78 -6.22
N ILE A 576 -10.20 74.20 -6.19
CA ILE A 576 -9.54 74.69 -4.97
C ILE A 576 -10.01 76.12 -4.68
N ASP A 577 -10.50 76.35 -3.45
CA ASP A 577 -10.88 77.70 -2.98
C ASP A 577 -9.69 78.66 -2.88
N ASP A 578 -8.57 78.20 -2.29
CA ASP A 578 -7.34 78.96 -2.18
C ASP A 578 -6.56 78.92 -3.51
N LYS A 579 -6.90 79.86 -4.39
CA LYS A 579 -6.30 79.98 -5.73
C LYS A 579 -4.78 80.10 -5.70
N ALA A 580 -4.21 80.77 -4.69
CA ALA A 580 -2.76 80.95 -4.59
C ALA A 580 -2.08 79.63 -4.23
N ARG A 581 -2.62 78.89 -3.27
CA ARG A 581 -2.14 77.56 -2.89
C ARG A 581 -2.31 76.55 -4.03
N GLY A 582 -3.44 76.59 -4.73
CA GLY A 582 -3.70 75.76 -5.90
C GLY A 582 -2.70 76.01 -7.02
N ALA A 583 -2.44 77.28 -7.36
CA ALA A 583 -1.46 77.64 -8.39
C ALA A 583 -0.05 77.14 -8.03
N ALA A 584 0.39 77.32 -6.78
CA ALA A 584 1.70 76.85 -6.33
C ALA A 584 1.84 75.32 -6.38
N PHE A 585 0.81 74.58 -5.99
CA PHE A 585 0.80 73.12 -6.12
C PHE A 585 0.82 72.68 -7.58
N PHE A 586 0.04 73.33 -8.44
CA PHE A 586 -0.01 73.00 -9.87
C PHE A 586 1.31 73.31 -10.56
N GLU A 587 1.97 74.42 -10.23
CA GLU A 587 3.33 74.73 -10.68
C GLU A 587 4.32 73.62 -10.31
N LYS A 588 4.29 73.16 -9.06
CA LYS A 588 5.10 72.01 -8.62
C LYS A 588 4.79 70.76 -9.44
N ALA A 589 3.52 70.47 -9.68
CA ALA A 589 3.10 69.30 -10.45
C ALA A 589 3.60 69.34 -11.90
N ILE A 590 3.37 70.45 -12.62
CA ILE A 590 3.75 70.55 -14.04
C ILE A 590 5.27 70.64 -14.24
N THR A 591 6.00 71.21 -13.29
CA THR A 591 7.47 71.24 -13.34
C THR A 591 8.09 69.88 -13.04
N THR A 592 7.49 69.11 -12.11
CA THR A 592 7.98 67.78 -11.73
C THR A 592 7.61 66.72 -12.77
N LEU A 593 6.39 66.76 -13.30
CA LEU A 593 5.84 65.71 -14.17
C LEU A 593 6.00 65.99 -15.67
N GLY A 594 6.31 67.24 -16.03
CA GLY A 594 6.40 67.70 -17.41
C GLY A 594 5.04 68.12 -17.97
N GLY A 595 4.66 69.38 -17.74
CA GLY A 595 3.45 70.00 -18.27
C GLY A 595 3.55 70.41 -19.74
N SER A 596 2.40 70.42 -20.40
CA SER A 596 2.23 70.98 -21.74
C SER A 596 2.14 72.50 -21.70
N GLN A 597 2.24 73.14 -22.87
CA GLN A 597 2.06 74.58 -23.01
C GLN A 597 0.68 75.05 -22.50
N ASN A 598 -0.36 74.22 -22.67
CA ASN A 598 -1.69 74.49 -22.13
C ASN A 598 -1.73 74.45 -20.60
N ASP A 599 -0.95 73.56 -19.97
CA ASP A 599 -0.86 73.49 -18.51
C ASP A 599 -0.15 74.73 -17.94
N TYR A 600 0.91 75.21 -18.60
CA TYR A 600 1.55 76.48 -18.25
C TYR A 600 0.61 77.69 -18.45
N LEU A 601 -0.25 77.66 -19.48
CA LEU A 601 -1.26 78.69 -19.70
C LEU A 601 -2.32 78.69 -18.59
N LEU A 602 -2.79 77.50 -18.20
CA LEU A 602 -3.70 77.34 -17.06
C LEU A 602 -3.05 77.83 -15.76
N LEU A 603 -1.77 77.51 -15.52
CA LEU A 603 -1.04 78.00 -14.35
C LEU A 603 -0.95 79.53 -14.32
N ALA A 604 -0.66 80.17 -15.46
CA ALA A 604 -0.59 81.62 -15.57
C ALA A 604 -1.95 82.26 -15.23
N ASP A 605 -3.04 81.71 -15.77
CA ASP A 605 -4.42 82.12 -15.46
C ASP A 605 -4.74 81.95 -13.96
N MET A 606 -4.30 80.85 -13.35
CA MET A 606 -4.48 80.61 -11.92
C MET A 606 -3.73 81.65 -11.07
N TYR A 607 -2.48 81.98 -11.41
CA TYR A 607 -1.74 83.03 -10.72
C TYR A 607 -2.35 84.41 -10.90
N ALA A 608 -2.86 84.73 -12.09
CA ALA A 608 -3.60 85.97 -12.34
C ALA A 608 -4.85 86.03 -11.45
N GLY A 609 -5.64 84.95 -11.40
CA GLY A 609 -6.84 84.82 -10.56
C GLY A 609 -6.55 84.83 -9.05
N ALA A 610 -5.34 84.49 -8.63
CA ALA A 610 -4.85 84.57 -7.26
C ALA A 610 -4.26 85.96 -6.90
N GLY A 611 -4.24 86.91 -7.85
CA GLY A 611 -3.66 88.24 -7.65
C GLY A 611 -2.12 88.27 -7.64
N LYS A 612 -1.45 87.17 -7.98
CA LYS A 612 0.02 87.07 -8.07
C LYS A 612 0.49 87.49 -9.47
N LYS A 613 0.29 88.76 -9.80
CA LYS A 613 0.48 89.32 -11.14
C LYS A 613 1.88 89.06 -11.72
N ASP A 614 2.93 89.23 -10.93
CA ASP A 614 4.32 89.03 -11.40
C ASP A 614 4.58 87.59 -11.86
N LEU A 615 4.06 86.60 -11.12
CA LEU A 615 4.18 85.19 -11.47
C LEU A 615 3.33 84.84 -12.70
N ALA A 616 2.12 85.42 -12.81
CA ALA A 616 1.27 85.24 -13.99
C ALA A 616 1.98 85.75 -15.26
N ILE A 617 2.52 86.97 -15.22
CA ILE A 617 3.26 87.58 -16.33
C ILE A 617 4.49 86.75 -16.71
N LYS A 618 5.25 86.25 -15.71
CA LYS A 618 6.39 85.36 -15.95
C LYS A 618 6.00 84.16 -16.82
N TYR A 619 4.92 83.46 -16.45
CA TYR A 619 4.47 82.28 -17.19
C TYR A 619 3.84 82.60 -18.55
N TYR A 620 3.08 83.70 -18.67
CA TYR A 620 2.61 84.15 -19.98
C TYR A 620 3.76 84.47 -20.94
N LYS A 621 4.81 85.16 -20.46
CA LYS A 621 6.00 85.44 -21.28
C LYS A 621 6.70 84.16 -21.73
N GLN A 622 6.80 83.17 -20.85
CA GLN A 622 7.39 81.87 -21.19
C GLN A 622 6.62 81.19 -22.34
N ILE A 623 5.28 81.25 -22.32
CA ILE A 623 4.44 80.69 -23.38
C ILE A 623 4.68 81.42 -24.72
N LEU A 624 4.86 82.74 -24.68
CA LEU A 624 5.13 83.56 -25.87
C LEU A 624 6.51 83.33 -26.49
N GLN A 625 7.46 82.72 -25.77
CA GLN A 625 8.75 82.33 -26.36
C GLN A 625 8.59 81.21 -27.38
N SER A 626 7.67 80.27 -27.14
CA SER A 626 7.37 79.17 -28.05
C SER A 626 6.21 79.45 -29.00
N ASP A 627 5.23 80.25 -28.58
CA ASP A 627 4.07 80.67 -29.39
C ASP A 627 3.85 82.18 -29.26
N PRO A 628 4.57 83.00 -30.06
CA PRO A 628 4.46 84.45 -30.00
C PRO A 628 3.06 85.00 -30.33
N GLY A 629 2.21 84.18 -30.97
CA GLY A 629 0.84 84.52 -31.37
C GLY A 629 -0.21 84.05 -30.38
N ASN A 630 0.17 83.55 -29.19
CA ASN A 630 -0.79 83.09 -28.20
C ASN A 630 -1.62 84.27 -27.65
N ASP A 631 -2.85 84.40 -28.13
CA ASP A 631 -3.71 85.55 -27.85
C ASP A 631 -4.10 85.63 -26.36
N ARG A 632 -4.31 84.49 -25.71
CA ARG A 632 -4.61 84.39 -24.27
C ARG A 632 -3.43 84.82 -23.40
N ALA A 633 -2.20 84.43 -23.75
CA ALA A 633 -1.01 84.88 -23.02
C ALA A 633 -0.73 86.38 -23.21
N LEU A 634 -0.89 86.91 -24.43
CA LEU A 634 -0.80 88.35 -24.69
C LEU A 634 -1.87 89.14 -23.91
N TYR A 635 -3.09 88.62 -23.85
CA TYR A 635 -4.18 89.21 -23.06
C TYR A 635 -3.86 89.21 -21.56
N GLY A 636 -3.32 88.10 -21.05
CA GLY A 636 -2.87 87.98 -19.66
C GLY A 636 -1.80 89.01 -19.29
N ILE A 637 -0.82 89.26 -20.16
CA ILE A 637 0.21 90.30 -19.96
C ILE A 637 -0.40 91.71 -20.02
N ALA A 638 -1.25 91.96 -21.02
CA ALA A 638 -1.93 93.25 -21.22
C ALA A 638 -2.77 93.68 -20.01
N THR A 639 -3.42 92.73 -19.33
CA THR A 639 -4.28 92.97 -18.17
C THR A 639 -3.55 92.86 -16.84
N GLY A 640 -2.48 92.07 -16.77
CA GLY A 640 -1.66 91.88 -15.57
C GLY A 640 -0.59 92.95 -15.33
N SER A 641 -0.11 93.62 -16.38
CA SER A 641 1.02 94.56 -16.34
C SER A 641 0.56 96.02 -16.38
N THR A 642 1.48 96.99 -16.25
CA THR A 642 1.20 98.43 -16.36
C THR A 642 2.17 99.13 -17.32
N GLY A 643 1.84 100.35 -17.72
CA GLY A 643 2.71 101.18 -18.55
C GLY A 643 2.98 100.61 -19.95
N ALA A 644 4.22 100.77 -20.42
CA ALA A 644 4.63 100.43 -21.78
C ALA A 644 4.45 98.93 -22.12
N GLU A 645 4.68 98.05 -21.15
CA GLU A 645 4.57 96.60 -21.33
C GLU A 645 3.13 96.16 -21.63
N ALA A 646 2.16 96.71 -20.89
CA ALA A 646 0.74 96.44 -21.16
C ALA A 646 0.30 96.99 -22.53
N GLU A 647 0.80 98.18 -22.92
CA GLU A 647 0.49 98.79 -24.21
C GLU A 647 1.08 97.98 -25.39
N GLU A 648 2.30 97.46 -25.24
CA GLU A 648 2.94 96.61 -26.24
C GLU A 648 2.21 95.27 -26.41
N ALA A 649 1.83 94.62 -25.31
CA ALA A 649 1.06 93.37 -25.35
C ALA A 649 -0.31 93.56 -26.03
N LEU A 650 -1.01 94.66 -25.74
CA LEU A 650 -2.28 95.02 -26.41
C LEU A 650 -2.08 95.27 -27.92
N LYS A 651 -1.00 95.94 -28.32
CA LYS A 651 -0.68 96.18 -29.74
C LYS A 651 -0.41 94.88 -30.47
N LYS A 652 0.34 93.95 -29.87
CA LYS A 652 0.58 92.62 -30.44
C LYS A 652 -0.71 91.80 -30.53
N LEU A 653 -1.54 91.84 -29.49
CA LEU A 653 -2.83 91.15 -29.45
C LEU A 653 -3.81 91.67 -30.49
N SER A 654 -3.85 93.00 -30.72
CA SER A 654 -4.78 93.62 -31.68
C SER A 654 -4.50 93.23 -33.14
N LEU A 655 -3.31 92.73 -33.44
CA LEU A 655 -2.94 92.21 -34.75
C LEU A 655 -3.42 90.76 -34.97
N ILE A 656 -3.84 90.07 -33.92
CA ILE A 656 -4.33 88.69 -33.98
C ILE A 656 -5.83 88.71 -34.29
N ASN A 657 -6.26 87.89 -35.26
CA ASN A 657 -7.68 87.75 -35.59
C ASN A 657 -8.38 86.80 -34.61
N SER A 658 -8.66 87.29 -33.40
CA SER A 658 -9.42 86.58 -32.38
C SER A 658 -10.35 87.50 -31.60
N THR A 659 -11.24 86.91 -30.79
CA THR A 659 -12.12 87.68 -29.91
C THR A 659 -11.33 88.59 -28.97
N LEU A 660 -10.24 88.08 -28.39
CA LEU A 660 -9.34 88.86 -27.53
C LEU A 660 -8.57 89.91 -28.33
N GLY A 661 -8.19 89.62 -29.57
CA GLY A 661 -7.57 90.59 -30.49
C GLY A 661 -8.48 91.78 -30.82
N ASN A 662 -9.76 91.50 -31.13
CA ASN A 662 -10.74 92.56 -31.36
C ASN A 662 -11.04 93.36 -30.08
N TYR A 663 -11.10 92.71 -28.92
CA TYR A 663 -11.21 93.40 -27.64
C TYR A 663 -10.00 94.32 -27.38
N ALA A 664 -8.79 93.87 -27.70
CA ALA A 664 -7.57 94.68 -27.55
C ALA A 664 -7.57 95.91 -28.47
N LYS A 665 -8.10 95.83 -29.70
CA LYS A 665 -8.31 97.00 -30.57
C LYS A 665 -9.19 98.04 -29.88
N SER A 666 -10.32 97.62 -29.32
CA SER A 666 -11.23 98.50 -28.59
C SER A 666 -10.57 99.13 -27.36
N MET A 667 -9.78 98.36 -26.61
CA MET A 667 -9.04 98.85 -25.44
C MET A 667 -7.96 99.90 -25.82
N LEU A 668 -7.26 99.71 -26.94
CA LEU A 668 -6.28 100.68 -27.44
C LEU A 668 -6.95 101.96 -27.92
N GLN A 669 -8.07 101.86 -28.65
CA GLN A 669 -8.86 103.01 -29.08
C GLN A 669 -9.37 103.82 -27.88
N GLN A 670 -9.88 103.15 -26.84
CA GLN A 670 -10.32 103.80 -25.62
C GLN A 670 -9.16 104.54 -24.93
N ARG A 671 -7.99 103.93 -24.80
CA ARG A 671 -6.81 104.58 -24.19
C ARG A 671 -6.31 105.78 -25.01
N GLU A 672 -6.38 105.73 -26.34
CA GLU A 672 -6.05 106.89 -27.19
C GLU A 672 -7.05 108.04 -27.02
N LEU A 673 -8.33 107.73 -26.86
CA LEU A 673 -9.35 108.72 -26.51
C LEU A 673 -9.10 109.31 -25.12
N ASP A 674 -8.81 108.49 -24.12
CA ASP A 674 -8.53 108.93 -22.75
C ASP A 674 -7.26 109.83 -22.69
N LYS A 675 -6.17 109.48 -23.41
CA LYS A 675 -4.98 110.33 -23.53
C LYS A 675 -5.27 111.69 -24.17
N LYS A 676 -6.17 111.72 -25.17
CA LYS A 676 -6.62 112.98 -25.79
C LYS A 676 -7.44 113.84 -24.82
N LEU A 677 -8.16 113.20 -23.90
CA LEU A 677 -8.98 113.87 -22.88
C LEU A 677 -8.15 114.37 -21.67
N GLU A 678 -7.16 113.60 -21.20
CA GLU A 678 -6.24 114.02 -20.12
C GLU A 678 -5.28 115.14 -20.55
N GLY A 679 -4.88 115.17 -21.83
CA GLY A 679 -4.13 116.29 -22.41
C GLY A 679 -4.96 117.57 -22.61
N THR A 680 -6.25 117.56 -22.21
CA THR A 680 -7.21 118.67 -22.33
C THR A 680 -7.91 118.97 -21.00
N ASN A 681 -7.17 119.00 -19.88
CA ASN A 681 -7.63 119.72 -18.68
C ASN A 681 -6.76 120.98 -18.50
N PRO A 682 -7.37 122.13 -18.20
CA PRO A 682 -7.04 123.45 -18.76
C PRO A 682 -5.69 124.04 -18.37
#